data_AF-A0A401KQ38-F1
#
_entry.id   AF-A0A401KQ38-F1
#
_cell.length_a   1.000
_cell.length_b   1.000
_cell.length_c   1.000
_cell.angle_alpha   90.00
_cell.angle_beta   90.00
_cell.angle_gamma   90.00
#
_symmetry.space_group_name_H-M   'P 1'
#
loop_
_entity.id
_entity.type
_entity.pdbx_description
1 polymer ?
#
loop_
_entity_poly.entity_id
_entity_poly.type
_entity_poly.pdbx_seq_one_letter_code
_entity_poly.pdbx_strand_id
1 'polypeptide(L)'
;MSGIWVVVGASRGIGLEFVRQLANSGQRVIAGVRSLSSAELLFELVSRNTRDGASLITVEECDVTKADSIDDFSRRVQRAVRDGGLRLTNVILNAGINQYPNRATEISFQSFAHHLQTNTIGPIIVAQRMLTIDPTTPLEKLIFISSDSGSASQFRSHEDGFAVYAATKAALNQSLRHMAAEISRKGGRTCVLALHPGEVETDMANVQLGWVVEGVIQPEESVEGMLRVIEEKGEGDHGTFWCWNGRATMAEAASEPIGRFPGNKRRRIGVACKTCRVCKSSLVPVADAMISARPARPACHWEKRMTSFEHKLQQLNDVLKSHLSPCSTNYPCRPTSSTPARETRLAAGGPQLGNENGFKTWIPMSAYPAMSSNPAPTALTQLPLGENACPRYSNVELGDYFERLKLPQKYLDSPVLKDATQARTKEHGLPLLQALTRYHTCNVPLENLALHYSTHKTVTLDVAELYTKIVRRRLGGRCMENNTFFGTVLRSLGYEVRNCGGRVARAMLPYPEVRRNQGNTYEGWTHMLNLVRLDDEWYVVDVGMGSKGPNLPYPLRDGFQTTSIAPRLIRVQLRPIPETYARRSTNSTGPPRMWCFDVCYNPADDAKKEWLPVYCFTETEFLPQDYEVMSWFTSTNPRSWFTRYVTSTKMLMDEDKEVIVGNITLFQGTVRETIGANSKVIKECRTEDERLQALAEIFDLHLTDEEKKAIPNDRKLA
;
A
#
# COMPACT_ATOMS: atom_id res chain seq x y z
N MET A 1 -42.50 -4.15 16.98
CA MET A 1 -41.82 -4.75 18.14
C MET A 1 -40.89 -3.69 18.70
N SER A 2 -40.77 -3.59 20.02
CA SER A 2 -39.72 -2.77 20.66
C SER A 2 -38.36 -3.45 20.50
N GLY A 3 -37.30 -2.64 20.39
CA GLY A 3 -35.93 -3.14 20.37
C GLY A 3 -35.46 -3.61 21.75
N ILE A 4 -34.48 -4.52 21.76
CA ILE A 4 -33.68 -4.87 22.92
C ILE A 4 -32.20 -4.91 22.54
N TRP A 5 -31.37 -4.32 23.39
CA TRP A 5 -29.92 -4.30 23.28
C TRP A 5 -29.33 -5.42 24.14
N VAL A 6 -28.15 -5.91 23.74
CA VAL A 6 -27.32 -6.82 24.55
C VAL A 6 -25.96 -6.15 24.75
N VAL A 7 -25.46 -6.12 25.98
CA VAL A 7 -24.11 -5.63 26.30
C VAL A 7 -23.38 -6.71 27.09
N VAL A 8 -22.30 -7.29 26.54
CA VAL A 8 -21.54 -8.38 27.18
C VAL A 8 -20.19 -7.86 27.68
N GLY A 9 -19.90 -8.14 28.95
CA GLY A 9 -18.83 -7.47 29.70
C GLY A 9 -19.33 -6.19 30.38
N ALA A 10 -20.54 -6.22 30.93
CA ALA A 10 -21.28 -5.05 31.39
C ALA A 10 -21.10 -4.66 32.88
N SER A 11 -20.27 -5.37 33.65
CA SER A 11 -20.22 -5.20 35.12
C SER A 11 -19.54 -3.92 35.61
N ARG A 12 -18.66 -3.30 34.82
CA ARG A 12 -17.91 -2.08 35.20
C ARG A 12 -17.41 -1.30 33.97
N GLY A 13 -17.00 -0.04 34.18
CA GLY A 13 -16.42 0.83 33.16
C GLY A 13 -17.32 1.00 31.93
N ILE A 14 -16.72 1.06 30.74
CA ILE A 14 -17.38 1.23 29.44
C ILE A 14 -18.64 0.35 29.29
N GLY A 15 -18.59 -0.91 29.72
CA GLY A 15 -19.72 -1.85 29.58
C GLY A 15 -20.89 -1.55 30.53
N LEU A 16 -20.61 -1.09 31.75
CA LEU A 16 -21.63 -0.63 32.70
C LEU A 16 -22.26 0.69 32.19
N GLU A 17 -21.41 1.56 31.66
CA GLU A 17 -21.81 2.87 31.17
C GLU A 17 -22.69 2.79 29.92
N PHE A 18 -22.42 1.86 28.98
CA PHE A 18 -23.35 1.52 27.90
C PHE A 18 -24.73 1.12 28.44
N VAL A 19 -24.81 0.27 29.48
CA VAL A 19 -26.10 -0.11 30.09
C VAL A 19 -26.79 1.12 30.70
N ARG A 20 -26.04 2.00 31.38
CA ARG A 20 -26.59 3.22 32.00
C ARG A 20 -27.20 4.16 30.96
N GLN A 21 -26.47 4.52 29.90
CA GLN A 21 -26.97 5.46 28.88
C GLN A 21 -28.12 4.86 28.06
N LEU A 22 -28.07 3.57 27.73
CA LEU A 22 -29.15 2.89 27.02
C LEU A 22 -30.43 2.79 27.87
N ALA A 23 -30.33 2.44 29.15
CA ALA A 23 -31.50 2.39 30.03
C ALA A 23 -32.10 3.79 30.28
N ASN A 24 -31.25 4.80 30.52
CA ASN A 24 -31.69 6.19 30.72
C ASN A 24 -32.38 6.78 29.46
N SER A 25 -32.04 6.30 28.25
CA SER A 25 -32.72 6.65 26.99
C SER A 25 -33.94 5.76 26.69
N GLY A 26 -34.40 4.97 27.67
CA GLY A 26 -35.62 4.17 27.60
C GLY A 26 -35.49 2.85 26.83
N GLN A 27 -34.27 2.45 26.45
CA GLN A 27 -34.02 1.18 25.76
C GLN A 27 -34.09 0.01 26.75
N ARG A 28 -34.50 -1.16 26.26
CA ARG A 28 -34.37 -2.42 27.02
C ARG A 28 -32.97 -3.00 26.80
N VAL A 29 -32.31 -3.47 27.86
CA VAL A 29 -30.92 -3.94 27.83
C VAL A 29 -30.75 -5.25 28.59
N ILE A 30 -30.12 -6.25 27.97
CA ILE A 30 -29.59 -7.43 28.66
C ILE A 30 -28.10 -7.22 28.93
N ALA A 31 -27.74 -7.12 30.20
CA ALA A 31 -26.40 -6.89 30.69
C ALA A 31 -25.71 -8.24 31.03
N GLY A 32 -24.88 -8.72 30.11
CA GLY A 32 -24.07 -9.94 30.26
C GLY A 32 -22.85 -9.69 31.15
N VAL A 33 -22.77 -10.39 32.28
CA VAL A 33 -21.68 -10.31 33.27
C VAL A 33 -20.95 -11.64 33.43
N ARG A 34 -19.67 -11.62 33.80
CA ARG A 34 -18.88 -12.87 33.99
C ARG A 34 -19.39 -13.71 35.17
N SER A 35 -19.93 -13.04 36.20
CA SER A 35 -20.64 -13.65 37.32
C SER A 35 -21.62 -12.65 37.91
N LEU A 36 -22.79 -13.12 38.34
CA LEU A 36 -23.80 -12.28 39.01
C LEU A 36 -23.27 -11.62 40.28
N SER A 37 -22.27 -12.20 40.97
CA SER A 37 -21.64 -11.60 42.15
C SER A 37 -20.80 -10.35 41.85
N SER A 38 -20.56 -10.04 40.58
CA SER A 38 -19.84 -8.83 40.15
C SER A 38 -20.75 -7.73 39.58
N ALA A 39 -22.07 -7.84 39.79
CA ALA A 39 -23.08 -7.00 39.14
C ALA A 39 -23.79 -6.00 40.08
N GLU A 40 -23.23 -5.70 41.25
CA GLU A 40 -23.79 -4.78 42.27
C GLU A 40 -24.28 -3.45 41.67
N LEU A 41 -23.41 -2.75 40.93
CA LEU A 41 -23.74 -1.48 40.26
C LEU A 41 -24.83 -1.63 39.18
N LEU A 42 -24.97 -2.81 38.56
CA LEU A 42 -26.07 -3.08 37.63
C LEU A 42 -27.39 -3.29 38.36
N PHE A 43 -27.40 -3.95 39.53
CA PHE A 43 -28.61 -4.12 40.33
C PHE A 43 -29.14 -2.78 40.89
N GLU A 44 -28.25 -1.83 41.18
CA GLU A 44 -28.64 -0.44 41.43
C GLU A 44 -29.32 0.20 40.21
N LEU A 45 -28.74 0.07 39.02
CA LEU A 45 -29.33 0.62 37.78
C LEU A 45 -30.67 -0.03 37.42
N VAL A 46 -30.81 -1.35 37.61
CA VAL A 46 -32.07 -2.12 37.45
C VAL A 46 -33.19 -1.51 38.30
N SER A 47 -32.87 -1.14 39.54
CA SER A 47 -33.81 -0.57 40.51
C SER A 47 -34.22 0.87 40.17
N ARG A 48 -33.34 1.64 39.51
CA ARG A 48 -33.59 3.03 39.11
C ARG A 48 -34.29 3.15 37.75
N ASN A 49 -34.08 2.18 36.84
CA ASN A 49 -34.61 2.19 35.47
C ASN A 49 -35.81 1.25 35.30
N THR A 50 -37.00 1.72 35.71
CA THR A 50 -38.27 1.01 35.48
C THR A 50 -39.21 1.80 34.57
N ARG A 51 -40.03 1.08 33.82
CA ARG A 51 -41.06 1.61 32.93
C ARG A 51 -42.27 0.69 32.97
N ASP A 52 -43.45 1.27 33.16
CA ASP A 52 -44.74 0.56 33.19
C ASP A 52 -44.75 -0.63 34.19
N GLY A 53 -44.00 -0.51 35.29
CA GLY A 53 -43.83 -1.52 36.33
C GLY A 53 -42.75 -2.58 36.09
N ALA A 54 -42.11 -2.61 34.91
CA ALA A 54 -41.02 -3.54 34.58
C ALA A 54 -39.67 -2.83 34.54
N SER A 55 -38.57 -3.50 34.92
CA SER A 55 -37.23 -2.93 34.70
C SER A 55 -36.86 -2.94 33.22
N LEU A 56 -36.11 -1.93 32.79
CA LEU A 56 -35.52 -1.86 31.46
C LEU A 56 -34.25 -2.72 31.34
N ILE A 57 -33.61 -3.06 32.46
CA ILE A 57 -32.36 -3.82 32.51
C ILE A 57 -32.63 -5.24 33.01
N THR A 58 -32.06 -6.24 32.33
CA THR A 58 -32.00 -7.63 32.79
C THR A 58 -30.54 -8.03 32.93
N VAL A 59 -30.10 -8.43 34.12
CA VAL A 59 -28.71 -8.86 34.39
C VAL A 59 -28.61 -10.37 34.22
N GLU A 60 -27.64 -10.83 33.45
CA GLU A 60 -27.52 -12.22 33.01
C GLU A 60 -26.06 -12.70 33.04
N GLU A 61 -25.82 -13.95 33.43
CA GLU A 61 -24.47 -14.51 33.39
C GLU A 61 -24.06 -14.89 31.96
N CYS A 62 -22.86 -14.48 31.56
CA CYS A 62 -22.19 -14.75 30.30
C CYS A 62 -20.66 -14.69 30.50
N ASP A 63 -20.06 -15.76 31.02
CA ASP A 63 -18.61 -15.89 31.05
C ASP A 63 -18.09 -16.24 29.65
N VAL A 64 -17.60 -15.23 28.93
CA VAL A 64 -17.08 -15.38 27.56
C VAL A 64 -15.90 -16.35 27.44
N THR A 65 -15.32 -16.83 28.54
CA THR A 65 -14.28 -17.86 28.50
C THR A 65 -14.84 -19.29 28.44
N LYS A 66 -16.14 -19.50 28.72
CA LYS A 66 -16.79 -20.82 28.82
C LYS A 66 -17.87 -20.99 27.76
N ALA A 67 -17.72 -21.99 26.88
CA ALA A 67 -18.68 -22.27 25.82
C ALA A 67 -20.12 -22.49 26.35
N ASP A 68 -20.26 -23.31 27.39
CA ASP A 68 -21.57 -23.61 28.00
C ASP A 68 -22.25 -22.35 28.56
N SER A 69 -21.49 -21.41 29.13
CA SER A 69 -22.02 -20.13 29.65
C SER A 69 -22.52 -19.22 28.52
N ILE A 70 -21.84 -19.22 27.37
CA ILE A 70 -22.27 -18.48 26.16
C ILE A 70 -23.55 -19.11 25.55
N ASP A 71 -23.62 -20.43 25.50
CA ASP A 71 -24.78 -21.15 24.98
C ASP A 71 -26.01 -20.98 25.90
N ASP A 72 -25.80 -21.02 27.21
CA ASP A 72 -26.78 -20.70 28.24
C ASP A 72 -27.29 -19.25 28.15
N PHE A 73 -26.37 -18.29 28.04
CA PHE A 73 -26.71 -16.89 27.84
C PHE A 73 -27.54 -16.69 26.57
N SER A 74 -27.14 -17.31 25.45
CA SER A 74 -27.88 -17.22 24.19
C SER A 74 -29.28 -17.82 24.28
N ARG A 75 -29.49 -18.89 25.07
CA ARG A 75 -30.82 -19.44 25.34
C ARG A 75 -31.69 -18.45 26.13
N ARG A 76 -31.13 -17.74 27.10
CA ARG A 76 -31.85 -16.72 27.90
C ARG A 76 -32.18 -15.47 27.07
N VAL A 77 -31.24 -14.95 26.27
CA VAL A 77 -31.51 -13.86 25.31
C VAL A 77 -32.57 -14.27 24.29
N GLN A 78 -32.48 -15.48 23.70
CA GLN A 78 -33.49 -15.95 22.76
C GLN A 78 -34.88 -16.07 23.39
N ARG A 79 -34.96 -16.50 24.65
CA ARG A 79 -36.22 -16.53 25.40
C ARG A 79 -36.78 -15.13 25.62
N ALA A 80 -35.97 -14.17 26.08
CA ALA A 80 -36.40 -12.79 26.30
C ALA A 80 -36.91 -12.11 25.02
N VAL A 81 -36.27 -12.39 23.87
CA VAL A 81 -36.70 -11.94 22.55
C VAL A 81 -38.06 -12.54 22.16
N ARG A 82 -38.22 -13.86 22.29
CA ARG A 82 -39.44 -14.60 21.88
C ARG A 82 -40.62 -14.35 22.81
N ASP A 83 -40.46 -14.62 24.10
CA ASP A 83 -41.52 -14.53 25.11
C ASP A 83 -42.00 -13.08 25.28
N GLY A 84 -41.12 -12.09 25.06
CA GLY A 84 -41.43 -10.66 25.15
C GLY A 84 -41.94 -10.01 23.86
N GLY A 85 -41.97 -10.70 22.71
CA GLY A 85 -42.32 -10.11 21.42
C GLY A 85 -41.38 -8.96 20.99
N LEU A 86 -40.12 -9.03 21.39
CA LEU A 86 -39.10 -8.00 21.17
C LEU A 86 -38.27 -8.33 19.92
N ARG A 87 -37.55 -7.33 19.41
CA ARG A 87 -36.50 -7.54 18.39
C ARG A 87 -35.13 -7.28 18.99
N LEU A 88 -34.20 -8.23 18.86
CA LEU A 88 -32.79 -7.97 19.12
C LEU A 88 -32.24 -7.01 18.06
N THR A 89 -31.96 -5.76 18.45
CA THR A 89 -31.49 -4.71 17.52
C THR A 89 -29.97 -4.66 17.48
N ASN A 90 -29.33 -4.48 18.64
CA ASN A 90 -27.90 -4.21 18.72
C ASN A 90 -27.22 -5.06 19.80
N VAL A 91 -26.01 -5.55 19.51
CA VAL A 91 -25.19 -6.37 20.41
C VAL A 91 -23.81 -5.70 20.56
N ILE A 92 -23.45 -5.31 21.78
CA ILE A 92 -22.16 -4.72 22.13
C ILE A 92 -21.31 -5.76 22.89
N LEU A 93 -20.12 -6.02 22.38
CA LEU A 93 -19.16 -6.99 22.92
C LEU A 93 -17.97 -6.22 23.51
N ASN A 94 -18.11 -5.85 24.79
CA ASN A 94 -17.14 -5.08 25.57
C ASN A 94 -16.12 -5.97 26.33
N ALA A 95 -16.42 -7.26 26.51
CA ALA A 95 -15.60 -8.16 27.31
C ALA A 95 -14.13 -8.19 26.85
N GLY A 96 -13.21 -7.90 27.77
CA GLY A 96 -11.77 -7.91 27.54
C GLY A 96 -10.95 -7.75 28.82
N ILE A 97 -9.64 -7.96 28.70
CA ILE A 97 -8.61 -7.81 29.74
C ILE A 97 -7.30 -7.29 29.15
N ASN A 98 -6.52 -6.61 29.98
CA ASN A 98 -5.12 -6.29 29.77
C ASN A 98 -4.37 -6.61 31.07
N GLN A 99 -3.74 -7.79 31.18
CA GLN A 99 -2.86 -8.12 32.30
C GLN A 99 -1.47 -7.55 31.97
N TYR A 100 -1.19 -6.35 32.48
CA TYR A 100 0.06 -5.65 32.22
C TYR A 100 1.15 -6.01 33.25
N PRO A 101 2.44 -6.09 32.85
CA PRO A 101 2.95 -6.04 31.49
C PRO A 101 2.85 -7.40 30.77
N ASN A 102 2.43 -7.39 29.50
CA ASN A 102 2.39 -8.55 28.62
C ASN A 102 3.38 -8.41 27.45
N ARG A 103 4.68 -8.34 27.77
CA ARG A 103 5.75 -8.31 26.76
C ARG A 103 5.87 -9.66 26.03
N ALA A 104 6.06 -9.61 24.71
CA ALA A 104 6.28 -10.82 23.89
C ALA A 104 7.58 -11.58 24.25
N THR A 105 8.51 -10.96 24.97
CA THR A 105 9.76 -11.55 25.47
C THR A 105 9.62 -12.32 26.78
N GLU A 106 8.53 -12.12 27.53
CA GLU A 106 8.38 -12.57 28.93
C GLU A 106 7.07 -13.32 29.20
N ILE A 107 6.07 -13.22 28.32
CA ILE A 107 4.74 -13.77 28.56
C ILE A 107 4.69 -15.30 28.61
N SER A 108 3.94 -15.84 29.58
CA SER A 108 3.63 -17.27 29.64
C SER A 108 2.51 -17.67 28.66
N PHE A 109 2.55 -18.92 28.18
CA PHE A 109 1.49 -19.49 27.33
C PHE A 109 0.08 -19.29 27.95
N GLN A 110 -0.04 -19.48 29.26
CA GLN A 110 -1.34 -19.40 29.96
C GLN A 110 -1.90 -17.97 29.97
N SER A 111 -1.07 -16.94 30.21
CA SER A 111 -1.56 -15.56 30.13
C SER A 111 -1.86 -15.15 28.69
N PHE A 112 -1.05 -15.56 27.69
CA PHE A 112 -1.38 -15.33 26.28
C PHE A 112 -2.72 -15.97 25.90
N ALA A 113 -2.92 -17.24 26.23
CA ALA A 113 -4.15 -17.97 25.98
C ALA A 113 -5.36 -17.31 26.67
N HIS A 114 -5.22 -16.87 27.92
CA HIS A 114 -6.30 -16.21 28.66
C HIS A 114 -6.70 -14.86 28.04
N HIS A 115 -5.74 -14.05 27.57
CA HIS A 115 -6.05 -12.84 26.79
C HIS A 115 -6.77 -13.20 25.49
N LEU A 116 -6.26 -14.14 24.69
CA LEU A 116 -6.85 -14.51 23.40
C LEU A 116 -8.26 -15.09 23.56
N GLN A 117 -8.48 -15.89 24.60
CA GLN A 117 -9.77 -16.46 24.96
C GLN A 117 -10.77 -15.37 25.34
N THR A 118 -10.35 -14.37 26.14
CA THR A 118 -11.24 -13.32 26.65
C THR A 118 -11.48 -12.18 25.66
N ASN A 119 -10.46 -11.75 24.93
CA ASN A 119 -10.47 -10.58 24.06
C ASN A 119 -10.90 -10.90 22.61
N THR A 120 -10.76 -12.15 22.17
CA THR A 120 -10.96 -12.54 20.77
C THR A 120 -11.95 -13.70 20.63
N ILE A 121 -11.64 -14.86 21.20
CA ILE A 121 -12.41 -16.09 20.95
C ILE A 121 -13.82 -15.96 21.55
N GLY A 122 -13.92 -15.61 22.82
CA GLY A 122 -15.19 -15.42 23.53
C GLY A 122 -16.17 -14.49 22.81
N PRO A 123 -15.78 -13.22 22.54
CA PRO A 123 -16.58 -12.29 21.75
C PRO A 123 -17.04 -12.84 20.39
N ILE A 124 -16.16 -13.53 19.65
CA ILE A 124 -16.50 -14.12 18.35
C ILE A 124 -17.49 -15.28 18.47
N ILE A 125 -17.41 -16.11 19.52
CA ILE A 125 -18.40 -17.18 19.78
C ILE A 125 -19.74 -16.60 20.24
N VAL A 126 -19.75 -15.58 21.11
CA VAL A 126 -20.98 -14.86 21.51
C VAL A 126 -21.67 -14.27 20.27
N ALA A 127 -20.93 -13.58 19.41
CA ALA A 127 -21.43 -13.04 18.15
C ALA A 127 -22.11 -14.10 17.28
N GLN A 128 -21.45 -15.26 17.07
CA GLN A 128 -22.02 -16.38 16.31
C GLN A 128 -23.37 -16.83 16.86
N ARG A 129 -23.56 -16.84 18.19
CA ARG A 129 -24.83 -17.20 18.81
C ARG A 129 -25.89 -16.11 18.64
N MET A 130 -25.56 -14.86 18.94
CA MET A 130 -26.50 -13.72 18.79
C MET A 130 -27.05 -13.59 17.36
N LEU A 131 -26.22 -13.83 16.35
CA LEU A 131 -26.61 -13.86 14.93
C LEU A 131 -27.65 -14.95 14.57
N THR A 132 -27.90 -15.93 15.45
CA THR A 132 -28.83 -17.06 15.22
C THR A 132 -30.10 -17.02 16.07
N ILE A 133 -30.26 -16.01 16.93
CA ILE A 133 -31.35 -15.94 17.92
C ILE A 133 -32.74 -15.87 17.28
N ASP A 134 -32.89 -15.02 16.26
CA ASP A 134 -34.09 -14.98 15.42
C ASP A 134 -33.72 -14.99 13.92
N PRO A 135 -33.90 -16.13 13.22
CA PRO A 135 -33.71 -16.21 11.77
C PRO A 135 -34.74 -15.41 10.95
N THR A 136 -35.84 -14.94 11.56
CA THR A 136 -36.90 -14.18 10.86
C THR A 136 -36.65 -12.68 10.89
N THR A 137 -36.10 -12.16 11.99
CA THR A 137 -35.79 -10.74 12.18
C THR A 137 -34.30 -10.56 12.51
N PRO A 138 -33.43 -10.31 11.53
CA PRO A 138 -31.98 -10.26 11.76
C PRO A 138 -31.59 -9.12 12.70
N LEU A 139 -30.53 -9.37 13.47
CA LEU A 139 -29.78 -8.38 14.25
C LEU A 139 -29.40 -7.19 13.35
N GLU A 140 -29.53 -5.96 13.83
CA GLU A 140 -29.24 -4.76 13.04
C GLU A 140 -27.75 -4.45 13.06
N LYS A 141 -27.15 -4.35 14.26
CA LYS A 141 -25.73 -4.01 14.41
C LYS A 141 -25.05 -4.93 15.45
N LEU A 142 -23.85 -5.40 15.11
CA LEU A 142 -22.98 -6.20 15.95
C LEU A 142 -21.66 -5.43 16.16
N ILE A 143 -21.41 -5.02 17.40
CA ILE A 143 -20.38 -4.07 17.76
C ILE A 143 -19.34 -4.75 18.66
N PHE A 144 -18.08 -4.72 18.23
CA PHE A 144 -16.94 -5.21 19.01
C PHE A 144 -16.13 -4.02 19.55
N ILE A 145 -15.90 -3.98 20.86
CA ILE A 145 -15.01 -2.96 21.46
C ILE A 145 -13.56 -3.42 21.28
N SER A 146 -12.82 -2.70 20.46
CA SER A 146 -11.44 -3.00 20.04
C SER A 146 -10.47 -1.88 20.43
N SER A 147 -9.26 -1.91 19.89
CA SER A 147 -8.23 -0.88 20.09
C SER A 147 -7.33 -0.79 18.85
N ASP A 148 -6.82 0.41 18.62
CA ASP A 148 -5.87 0.78 17.57
C ASP A 148 -4.45 0.23 17.81
N SER A 149 -4.07 -0.12 19.05
CA SER A 149 -2.90 -1.00 19.32
C SER A 149 -3.01 -2.34 18.58
N GLY A 150 -4.22 -2.76 18.19
CA GLY A 150 -4.45 -3.90 17.29
C GLY A 150 -4.24 -3.61 15.79
N SER A 151 -3.71 -2.44 15.41
CA SER A 151 -3.50 -2.06 14.01
C SER A 151 -2.23 -2.66 13.43
N ALA A 152 -2.38 -3.42 12.34
CA ALA A 152 -1.25 -3.94 11.57
C ALA A 152 -0.53 -2.87 10.73
N SER A 153 -1.17 -1.73 10.45
CA SER A 153 -0.62 -0.63 9.65
C SER A 153 -0.07 0.53 10.48
N GLN A 154 -0.60 0.73 11.69
CA GLN A 154 -0.17 1.77 12.64
C GLN A 154 0.49 1.12 13.87
N PHE A 155 1.62 0.45 13.65
CA PHE A 155 2.32 -0.28 14.71
C PHE A 155 2.89 0.68 15.78
N ARG A 156 2.29 0.67 16.98
CA ARG A 156 2.63 1.52 18.12
C ARG A 156 3.85 0.97 18.89
N SER A 157 5.05 1.09 18.29
CA SER A 157 6.31 0.51 18.78
C SER A 157 6.85 1.05 20.12
N HIS A 158 6.11 1.95 20.78
CA HIS A 158 6.45 2.55 22.07
C HIS A 158 5.70 1.90 23.25
N GLU A 159 4.69 1.05 22.99
CA GLU A 159 3.83 0.44 24.01
C GLU A 159 4.47 -0.80 24.64
N ASP A 160 5.52 -0.58 25.44
CA ASP A 160 6.21 -1.66 26.14
C ASP A 160 5.24 -2.43 27.07
N GLY A 161 5.15 -3.75 26.89
CA GLY A 161 4.24 -4.59 27.68
C GLY A 161 2.78 -4.60 27.21
N PHE A 162 2.45 -4.11 26.01
CA PHE A 162 1.11 -4.27 25.39
C PHE A 162 1.04 -5.32 24.28
N ALA A 163 2.15 -6.04 24.02
CA ALA A 163 2.31 -6.87 22.82
C ALA A 163 1.25 -7.99 22.68
N VAL A 164 0.78 -8.58 23.77
CA VAL A 164 -0.29 -9.60 23.73
C VAL A 164 -1.65 -8.93 23.59
N TYR A 165 -1.92 -7.85 24.33
CA TYR A 165 -3.15 -7.09 24.18
C TYR A 165 -3.36 -6.65 22.72
N ALA A 166 -2.34 -6.02 22.13
CA ALA A 166 -2.26 -5.67 20.71
C ALA A 166 -2.53 -6.88 19.79
N ALA A 167 -1.83 -8.00 19.98
CA ALA A 167 -2.03 -9.22 19.19
C ALA A 167 -3.47 -9.76 19.25
N THR A 168 -4.12 -9.70 20.42
CA THR A 168 -5.52 -10.14 20.56
C THR A 168 -6.53 -9.18 19.93
N LYS A 169 -6.28 -7.87 19.97
CA LYS A 169 -7.13 -6.89 19.27
C LYS A 169 -6.94 -6.94 17.75
N ALA A 170 -5.71 -7.19 17.27
CA ALA A 170 -5.46 -7.49 15.85
C ALA A 170 -6.19 -8.77 15.40
N ALA A 171 -6.13 -9.84 16.19
CA ALA A 171 -6.86 -11.08 15.91
C ALA A 171 -8.39 -10.87 15.95
N LEU A 172 -8.90 -9.99 16.81
CA LEU A 172 -10.32 -9.61 16.86
C LEU A 172 -10.74 -8.85 15.59
N ASN A 173 -9.97 -7.83 15.19
CA ASN A 173 -10.21 -7.02 13.98
C ASN A 173 -10.23 -7.90 12.72
N GLN A 174 -9.27 -8.81 12.56
CA GLN A 174 -9.29 -9.75 11.44
C GLN A 174 -10.50 -10.70 11.49
N SER A 175 -10.85 -11.20 12.68
CA SER A 175 -11.97 -12.14 12.86
C SER A 175 -13.33 -11.52 12.54
N LEU A 176 -13.59 -10.29 12.99
CA LEU A 176 -14.83 -9.58 12.70
C LEU A 176 -14.94 -9.16 11.22
N ARG A 177 -13.82 -8.85 10.55
CA ARG A 177 -13.81 -8.59 9.09
C ARG A 177 -14.14 -9.84 8.27
N HIS A 178 -13.62 -11.01 8.67
CA HIS A 178 -14.06 -12.28 8.09
C HIS A 178 -15.55 -12.56 8.35
N MET A 179 -16.03 -12.33 9.57
CA MET A 179 -17.45 -12.49 9.94
C MET A 179 -18.36 -11.58 9.11
N ALA A 180 -17.99 -10.30 8.94
CA ALA A 180 -18.69 -9.35 8.08
C ALA A 180 -18.78 -9.87 6.64
N ALA A 181 -17.64 -10.24 6.03
CA ALA A 181 -17.61 -10.76 4.67
C ALA A 181 -18.38 -12.08 4.51
N GLU A 182 -18.47 -12.91 5.56
CA GLU A 182 -19.33 -14.10 5.57
C GLU A 182 -20.83 -13.77 5.64
N ILE A 183 -21.23 -12.82 6.47
CA ILE A 183 -22.62 -12.33 6.55
C ILE A 183 -23.04 -11.79 5.18
N SER A 184 -22.22 -10.97 4.54
CA SER A 184 -22.45 -10.46 3.18
C SER A 184 -22.59 -11.57 2.14
N ARG A 185 -21.66 -12.56 2.14
CA ARG A 185 -21.75 -13.74 1.24
C ARG A 185 -23.00 -14.59 1.46
N LYS A 186 -23.59 -14.55 2.66
CA LYS A 186 -24.84 -15.25 3.01
C LYS A 186 -26.09 -14.40 2.76
N GLY A 187 -25.96 -13.16 2.28
CA GLY A 187 -27.08 -12.22 2.10
C GLY A 187 -27.67 -11.69 3.41
N GLY A 188 -26.93 -11.82 4.53
CA GLY A 188 -27.33 -11.28 5.82
C GLY A 188 -27.20 -9.76 5.88
N ARG A 189 -28.01 -9.13 6.75
CA ARG A 189 -28.22 -7.66 6.77
C ARG A 189 -27.73 -6.97 8.05
N THR A 190 -27.00 -7.70 8.88
CA THR A 190 -26.42 -7.20 10.13
C THR A 190 -25.15 -6.43 9.82
N CYS A 191 -25.10 -5.15 10.17
CA CYS A 191 -23.86 -4.38 10.15
C CYS A 191 -22.90 -4.87 11.24
N VAL A 192 -21.62 -5.06 10.90
CA VAL A 192 -20.56 -5.43 11.86
C VAL A 192 -19.59 -4.26 12.00
N LEU A 193 -19.32 -3.82 13.24
CA LEU A 193 -18.47 -2.67 13.54
C LEU A 193 -17.39 -3.02 14.57
N ALA A 194 -16.18 -2.50 14.37
CA ALA A 194 -15.16 -2.39 15.41
C ALA A 194 -15.13 -0.95 15.94
N LEU A 195 -15.20 -0.76 17.26
CA LEU A 195 -15.08 0.56 17.89
C LEU A 195 -13.89 0.61 18.84
N HIS A 196 -13.00 1.58 18.65
CA HIS A 196 -12.01 1.97 19.65
C HIS A 196 -12.62 3.04 20.59
N PRO A 197 -12.67 2.78 21.91
CA PRO A 197 -13.36 3.65 22.86
C PRO A 197 -12.57 4.93 23.21
N GLY A 198 -11.34 5.09 22.74
CA GLY A 198 -10.40 6.09 23.25
C GLY A 198 -9.52 5.51 24.36
N GLU A 199 -8.66 6.37 24.92
CA GLU A 199 -7.93 6.07 26.15
C GLU A 199 -8.88 6.40 27.32
N VAL A 200 -9.59 5.39 27.86
CA VAL A 200 -10.68 5.63 28.84
C VAL A 200 -10.22 5.34 30.27
N GLU A 201 -10.45 6.28 31.18
CA GLU A 201 -10.17 6.10 32.60
C GLU A 201 -11.03 4.96 33.17
N THR A 202 -10.38 3.83 33.43
CA THR A 202 -10.98 2.58 33.89
C THR A 202 -9.95 1.75 34.65
N ASP A 203 -10.43 0.77 35.43
CA ASP A 203 -9.60 -0.25 36.09
C ASP A 203 -8.63 -1.01 35.16
N MET A 204 -8.84 -0.96 33.84
CA MET A 204 -7.96 -1.59 32.85
C MET A 204 -6.84 -0.64 32.35
N ALA A 205 -7.07 0.68 32.44
CA ALA A 205 -6.10 1.71 32.11
C ALA A 205 -5.23 2.13 33.32
N ASN A 206 -5.66 1.80 34.55
CA ASN A 206 -4.92 2.07 35.79
C ASN A 206 -3.71 1.11 35.96
N VAL A 207 -2.68 1.31 35.12
CA VAL A 207 -1.44 0.54 35.08
C VAL A 207 -0.23 1.47 35.04
N GLN A 208 0.90 1.07 35.63
CA GLN A 208 2.08 1.93 35.71
C GLN A 208 2.91 1.86 34.40
N LEU A 209 2.73 2.85 33.54
CA LEU A 209 3.36 2.94 32.23
C LEU A 209 4.71 3.67 32.27
N GLY A 210 5.60 3.33 31.35
CA GLY A 210 6.89 4.00 31.15
C GLY A 210 6.83 5.23 30.23
N TRP A 211 5.63 5.61 29.79
CA TRP A 211 5.36 6.70 28.85
C TRP A 211 4.07 7.43 29.25
N VAL A 212 3.85 8.62 28.68
CA VAL A 212 2.63 9.42 28.90
C VAL A 212 1.53 8.95 27.96
N VAL A 213 0.31 8.78 28.49
CA VAL A 213 -0.91 8.61 27.70
C VAL A 213 -1.62 9.96 27.65
N GLU A 214 -1.77 10.52 26.46
CA GLU A 214 -2.45 11.80 26.23
C GLU A 214 -3.92 11.60 25.88
N GLY A 215 -4.78 12.56 26.21
CA GLY A 215 -6.18 12.54 25.81
C GLY A 215 -7.03 11.47 26.51
N VAL A 216 -6.72 11.17 27.77
CA VAL A 216 -7.56 10.29 28.61
C VAL A 216 -8.93 10.92 28.84
N ILE A 217 -10.00 10.17 28.58
CA ILE A 217 -11.40 10.60 28.70
C ILE A 217 -12.17 9.75 29.72
N GLN A 218 -13.31 10.28 30.18
CA GLN A 218 -14.21 9.55 31.08
C GLN A 218 -15.06 8.51 30.34
N PRO A 219 -15.52 7.43 31.01
CA PRO A 219 -16.42 6.45 30.41
C PRO A 219 -17.68 7.06 29.78
N GLU A 220 -18.24 8.10 30.41
CA GLU A 220 -19.43 8.82 29.97
C GLU A 220 -19.25 9.42 28.57
N GLU A 221 -18.16 10.16 28.35
CA GLU A 221 -17.82 10.82 27.08
C GLU A 221 -17.53 9.79 25.99
N SER A 222 -16.75 8.76 26.34
CA SER A 222 -16.42 7.63 25.47
C SER A 222 -17.68 6.92 24.95
N VAL A 223 -18.61 6.60 25.85
CA VAL A 223 -19.86 5.89 25.52
C VAL A 223 -20.86 6.79 24.80
N GLU A 224 -20.98 8.08 25.15
CA GLU A 224 -21.87 9.00 24.44
C GLU A 224 -21.44 9.14 22.97
N GLY A 225 -20.14 9.32 22.74
CA GLY A 225 -19.56 9.34 21.39
C GLY A 225 -19.77 8.01 20.66
N MET A 226 -19.46 6.88 21.29
CA MET A 226 -19.68 5.56 20.67
C MET A 226 -21.16 5.30 20.35
N LEU A 227 -22.11 5.69 21.19
CA LEU A 227 -23.54 5.55 20.90
C LEU A 227 -23.95 6.40 19.68
N ARG A 228 -23.43 7.62 19.56
CA ARG A 228 -23.58 8.46 18.34
C ARG A 228 -23.11 7.72 17.09
N VAL A 229 -21.90 7.16 17.11
CA VAL A 229 -21.34 6.38 16.00
C VAL A 229 -22.18 5.12 15.75
N ILE A 230 -22.64 4.41 16.78
CA ILE A 230 -23.50 3.23 16.62
C ILE A 230 -24.84 3.61 15.99
N GLU A 231 -25.39 4.80 16.25
CA GLU A 231 -26.61 5.28 15.60
C GLU A 231 -26.37 5.62 14.12
N GLU A 232 -25.35 6.44 13.83
CA GLU A 232 -25.00 6.91 12.49
C GLU A 232 -24.68 5.80 11.48
N LYS A 233 -23.98 4.74 11.90
CA LYS A 233 -23.38 3.73 10.99
C LYS A 233 -24.37 2.66 10.53
N GLY A 234 -24.35 2.29 9.25
CA GLY A 234 -25.39 1.47 8.61
C GLY A 234 -24.90 0.37 7.67
N GLU A 235 -25.74 -0.03 6.69
CA GLU A 235 -25.48 -1.11 5.71
C GLU A 235 -24.20 -0.86 4.88
N GLY A 236 -23.78 0.40 4.73
CA GLY A 236 -22.55 0.81 4.03
C GLY A 236 -21.27 0.79 4.87
N ASP A 237 -21.36 0.80 6.21
CA ASP A 237 -20.20 0.79 7.13
C ASP A 237 -19.83 -0.64 7.59
N HIS A 238 -20.40 -1.65 6.94
CA HIS A 238 -20.29 -3.05 7.35
C HIS A 238 -18.85 -3.60 7.23
N GLY A 239 -18.28 -4.02 8.36
CA GLY A 239 -16.92 -4.56 8.47
C GLY A 239 -15.83 -3.51 8.74
N THR A 240 -16.19 -2.29 9.13
CA THR A 240 -15.27 -1.16 9.30
C THR A 240 -14.88 -0.89 10.77
N PHE A 241 -13.88 -0.02 10.97
CA PHE A 241 -13.31 0.36 12.26
C PHE A 241 -13.44 1.88 12.49
N TRP A 242 -13.95 2.29 13.66
CA TRP A 242 -14.14 3.70 14.04
C TRP A 242 -13.64 3.98 15.46
N CYS A 243 -13.27 5.23 15.74
CA CYS A 243 -13.07 5.73 17.10
C CYS A 243 -14.38 6.31 17.67
N TRP A 244 -14.48 6.41 19.00
CA TRP A 244 -15.61 7.01 19.73
C TRP A 244 -16.07 8.39 19.22
N ASN A 245 -15.16 9.19 18.66
CA ASN A 245 -15.43 10.52 18.10
C ASN A 245 -15.67 10.53 16.58
N GLY A 246 -16.13 9.40 16.01
CA GLY A 246 -16.50 9.29 14.59
C GLY A 246 -15.35 9.30 13.58
N ARG A 247 -14.10 9.47 14.03
CA ARG A 247 -12.92 9.34 13.16
C ARG A 247 -12.72 7.88 12.74
N ALA A 248 -12.69 7.62 11.44
CA ALA A 248 -12.17 6.37 10.89
C ALA A 248 -10.64 6.35 10.99
N THR A 249 -10.05 5.23 11.39
CA THR A 249 -8.63 4.98 11.17
C THR A 249 -8.44 4.54 9.72
N MET A 250 -7.73 5.35 8.94
CA MET A 250 -7.47 5.14 7.49
C MET A 250 -6.58 3.91 7.25
N ALA A 251 -7.15 2.72 7.39
CA ALA A 251 -6.47 1.43 7.27
C ALA A 251 -7.37 0.29 6.75
N GLU A 252 -8.66 0.27 7.10
CA GLU A 252 -9.52 -0.91 6.84
C GLU A 252 -10.76 -0.64 5.97
N ALA A 253 -11.08 0.61 5.67
CA ALA A 253 -12.24 1.03 4.85
C ALA A 253 -12.09 0.76 3.33
N ALA A 254 -11.12 -0.07 2.91
CA ALA A 254 -10.84 -0.41 1.52
C ALA A 254 -11.77 -1.51 0.96
N SER A 255 -13.07 -1.40 1.22
CA SER A 255 -14.10 -2.33 0.71
C SER A 255 -15.45 -1.61 0.54
N GLU A 256 -15.71 -1.10 -0.65
CA GLU A 256 -16.98 -0.46 -1.00
C GLU A 256 -18.17 -1.45 -1.01
N PRO A 257 -19.40 -0.96 -0.76
CA PRO A 257 -20.58 -1.82 -0.63
C PRO A 257 -21.10 -2.36 -1.97
N ILE A 258 -21.60 -3.60 -1.95
CA ILE A 258 -22.15 -4.27 -3.13
C ILE A 258 -23.50 -3.63 -3.52
N GLY A 259 -23.50 -2.87 -4.62
CA GLY A 259 -24.68 -2.19 -5.16
C GLY A 259 -25.81 -3.13 -5.58
N ARG A 260 -27.05 -2.70 -5.35
CA ARG A 260 -28.27 -3.43 -5.75
C ARG A 260 -28.50 -3.36 -7.27
N PHE A 261 -28.91 -4.47 -7.88
CA PHE A 261 -29.56 -4.48 -9.20
C PHE A 261 -30.98 -5.09 -9.12
N PRO A 262 -31.95 -4.60 -9.92
CA PRO A 262 -33.33 -5.08 -9.88
C PRO A 262 -33.47 -6.47 -10.53
N GLY A 263 -34.24 -7.35 -9.90
CA GLY A 263 -34.29 -8.77 -10.26
C GLY A 263 -35.32 -9.17 -11.31
N ASN A 264 -35.13 -10.37 -11.91
CA ASN A 264 -36.20 -11.08 -12.61
C ASN A 264 -36.07 -12.62 -12.52
N LYS A 265 -37.02 -13.22 -11.79
CA LYS A 265 -37.76 -14.46 -12.11
C LYS A 265 -37.02 -15.78 -12.47
N ARG A 266 -37.31 -16.79 -11.64
CA ARG A 266 -37.54 -18.25 -11.92
C ARG A 266 -36.30 -19.17 -11.99
N ARG A 267 -36.17 -20.15 -11.06
CA ARG A 267 -36.63 -21.59 -11.09
C ARG A 267 -35.55 -22.53 -11.69
N ARG A 268 -35.32 -23.79 -11.23
CA ARG A 268 -35.79 -24.59 -10.07
C ARG A 268 -34.96 -25.89 -9.95
N ILE A 269 -34.77 -26.41 -8.72
CA ILE A 269 -34.63 -27.86 -8.33
C ILE A 269 -33.40 -28.65 -8.86
N GLY A 270 -32.76 -29.48 -8.01
CA GLY A 270 -31.66 -30.37 -8.44
C GLY A 270 -31.01 -31.34 -7.43
N VAL A 271 -31.79 -32.06 -6.61
CA VAL A 271 -31.52 -33.36 -5.91
C VAL A 271 -30.09 -33.70 -5.36
N ALA A 272 -30.03 -34.11 -4.09
CA ALA A 272 -28.84 -34.56 -3.36
C ALA A 272 -28.28 -35.95 -3.76
N CYS A 273 -27.03 -36.29 -3.34
CA CYS A 273 -26.74 -37.55 -2.62
C CYS A 273 -25.35 -37.63 -1.92
N LYS A 274 -25.26 -38.58 -0.99
CA LYS A 274 -24.19 -39.13 -0.10
C LYS A 274 -22.78 -39.29 -0.75
N THR A 275 -21.65 -39.58 -0.06
CA THR A 275 -21.44 -40.54 1.07
C THR A 275 -20.03 -40.42 1.74
N CYS A 276 -19.88 -40.86 3.01
CA CYS A 276 -18.65 -41.29 3.74
C CYS A 276 -17.48 -40.28 3.97
N ARG A 277 -16.85 -40.13 5.16
CA ARG A 277 -16.19 -41.04 6.16
C ARG A 277 -14.73 -41.41 5.75
N VAL A 278 -13.69 -41.50 6.62
CA VAL A 278 -13.59 -41.41 8.10
C VAL A 278 -12.13 -41.17 8.61
N CYS A 279 -11.95 -40.54 9.79
CA CYS A 279 -10.77 -40.59 10.74
C CYS A 279 -9.33 -40.26 10.26
N LYS A 280 -8.30 -40.13 11.14
CA LYS A 280 -8.05 -39.49 12.47
C LYS A 280 -6.70 -40.02 13.03
N SER A 281 -5.74 -39.14 13.40
CA SER A 281 -4.73 -39.26 14.51
C SER A 281 -3.44 -38.45 14.23
N SER A 282 -2.51 -38.15 15.17
CA SER A 282 -2.58 -37.71 16.59
C SER A 282 -1.17 -37.31 17.09
N LEU A 283 -1.04 -36.19 17.85
CA LEU A 283 -0.09 -35.84 18.95
C LEU A 283 1.47 -36.03 18.76
N VAL A 284 2.44 -35.14 19.08
CA VAL A 284 2.65 -33.99 20.04
C VAL A 284 3.05 -34.44 21.48
N PRO A 285 4.00 -33.81 22.24
CA PRO A 285 5.33 -33.17 21.99
C PRO A 285 6.42 -33.49 23.09
N VAL A 286 7.56 -32.77 23.18
CA VAL A 286 8.39 -32.51 24.41
C VAL A 286 9.12 -31.14 24.30
N ALA A 287 9.51 -30.47 25.41
CA ALA A 287 10.13 -29.12 25.46
C ALA A 287 11.16 -28.91 26.61
N ASP A 288 11.73 -27.69 26.72
CA ASP A 288 12.37 -27.03 27.91
C ASP A 288 13.78 -27.54 28.40
N ALA A 289 14.66 -26.84 29.16
CA ALA A 289 14.85 -25.44 29.67
C ALA A 289 16.29 -25.35 30.36
N MET A 290 16.93 -24.25 30.85
CA MET A 290 16.78 -22.77 30.83
C MET A 290 18.10 -22.03 31.23
N ILE A 291 18.23 -20.73 30.85
CA ILE A 291 18.81 -19.52 31.52
C ILE A 291 20.02 -19.59 32.51
N SER A 292 21.05 -18.73 32.30
CA SER A 292 21.60 -17.74 33.28
C SER A 292 22.72 -16.84 32.67
N ALA A 293 23.30 -15.90 33.44
CA ALA A 293 23.83 -14.61 32.93
C ALA A 293 25.37 -14.38 32.97
N ARG A 294 25.78 -13.20 32.46
CA ARG A 294 27.14 -12.63 32.30
C ARG A 294 27.53 -11.74 33.51
N PRO A 295 28.83 -11.36 33.77
CA PRO A 295 29.70 -10.65 32.81
C PRO A 295 31.24 -10.87 32.93
N ALA A 296 32.01 -9.92 32.36
CA ALA A 296 33.48 -9.75 32.36
C ALA A 296 34.33 -10.52 31.31
N ARG A 297 35.54 -9.98 31.08
CA ARG A 297 36.60 -10.33 30.11
C ARG A 297 37.95 -10.05 30.81
N PRO A 298 39.09 -10.69 30.45
CA PRO A 298 39.66 -10.66 29.10
C PRO A 298 40.19 -12.02 28.58
N ALA A 299 40.98 -11.97 27.51
CA ALA A 299 41.26 -13.10 26.62
C ALA A 299 42.39 -14.04 27.07
N CYS A 300 42.14 -15.34 27.03
CA CYS A 300 43.08 -16.37 26.55
C CYS A 300 42.34 -17.70 26.34
N HIS A 301 41.70 -17.95 25.17
CA HIS A 301 41.06 -19.26 24.91
C HIS A 301 40.66 -19.59 23.45
N TRP A 302 40.99 -18.75 22.46
CA TRP A 302 40.43 -18.87 21.09
C TRP A 302 40.95 -20.10 20.32
N GLU A 303 42.25 -20.36 20.33
CA GLU A 303 42.89 -21.36 19.47
C GLU A 303 42.40 -22.80 19.74
N LYS A 304 42.13 -23.14 21.01
CA LYS A 304 41.56 -24.45 21.40
C LYS A 304 40.11 -24.68 20.94
N ARG A 305 39.43 -23.67 20.39
CA ARG A 305 38.09 -23.83 19.79
C ARG A 305 38.12 -24.07 18.27
N MET A 306 39.11 -23.58 17.55
CA MET A 306 39.27 -23.80 16.11
C MET A 306 39.45 -25.29 15.78
N THR A 307 40.43 -25.94 16.41
CA THR A 307 40.71 -27.37 16.22
C THR A 307 39.54 -28.29 16.60
N SER A 308 38.73 -27.90 17.60
CA SER A 308 37.51 -28.63 17.97
C SER A 308 36.39 -28.48 16.93
N PHE A 309 36.36 -27.36 16.19
CA PHE A 309 35.39 -27.12 15.12
C PHE A 309 35.78 -27.86 13.83
N GLU A 310 37.07 -27.83 13.47
CA GLU A 310 37.63 -28.56 12.32
C GLU A 310 37.44 -30.08 12.47
N HIS A 311 37.70 -30.63 13.65
CA HIS A 311 37.49 -32.06 13.92
C HIS A 311 36.01 -32.47 13.78
N LYS A 312 35.06 -31.59 14.12
CA LYS A 312 33.62 -31.84 13.94
C LYS A 312 33.19 -31.71 12.48
N LEU A 313 33.74 -30.75 11.74
CA LEU A 313 33.54 -30.65 10.29
C LEU A 313 34.06 -31.90 9.57
N GLN A 314 35.23 -32.41 9.95
CA GLN A 314 35.80 -33.63 9.39
C GLN A 314 34.89 -34.85 9.63
N GLN A 315 34.43 -35.05 10.87
CA GLN A 315 33.47 -36.13 11.20
C GLN A 315 32.18 -36.03 10.38
N LEU A 316 31.65 -34.82 10.17
CA LEU A 316 30.45 -34.62 9.36
C LEU A 316 30.69 -34.95 7.87
N ASN A 317 31.88 -34.62 7.36
CA ASN A 317 32.29 -34.87 5.98
C ASN A 317 32.51 -36.38 5.71
N ASP A 318 33.02 -37.12 6.69
CA ASP A 318 33.23 -38.57 6.58
C ASP A 318 31.93 -39.37 6.77
N VAL A 319 30.95 -38.85 7.52
CA VAL A 319 29.56 -39.36 7.51
C VAL A 319 28.88 -39.12 6.15
N LEU A 320 29.11 -37.98 5.50
CA LEU A 320 28.56 -37.73 4.16
C LEU A 320 29.16 -38.66 3.09
N LYS A 321 30.43 -39.05 3.20
CA LYS A 321 31.07 -40.03 2.30
C LYS A 321 30.51 -41.44 2.47
N SER A 322 30.13 -41.85 3.67
CA SER A 322 29.59 -43.21 3.92
C SER A 322 28.16 -43.42 3.42
N HIS A 323 27.50 -42.39 2.89
CA HIS A 323 26.19 -42.47 2.24
C HIS A 323 26.25 -42.40 0.70
N LEU A 324 27.45 -42.42 0.11
CA LEU A 324 27.65 -42.43 -1.34
C LEU A 324 28.34 -43.73 -1.81
N SER A 325 27.59 -44.84 -1.77
CA SER A 325 28.05 -46.12 -2.34
C SER A 325 28.02 -46.08 -3.88
N PRO A 326 29.16 -46.28 -4.59
CA PRO A 326 29.16 -46.36 -6.04
C PRO A 326 28.62 -47.71 -6.51
N CYS A 327 27.75 -47.70 -7.53
CA CYS A 327 27.35 -48.92 -8.22
C CYS A 327 28.46 -49.39 -9.17
N SER A 328 28.72 -50.70 -9.24
CA SER A 328 29.85 -51.27 -9.99
C SER A 328 29.41 -52.30 -11.02
N THR A 329 29.85 -52.13 -12.27
CA THR A 329 30.06 -53.18 -13.28
C THR A 329 30.86 -52.60 -14.46
N ASN A 330 31.52 -53.45 -15.24
CA ASN A 330 32.63 -53.08 -16.13
C ASN A 330 32.30 -53.12 -17.64
N TYR A 331 33.27 -52.66 -18.44
CA TYR A 331 33.48 -52.91 -19.89
C TYR A 331 32.80 -51.95 -20.89
N PRO A 332 33.38 -51.73 -22.10
CA PRO A 332 33.86 -50.39 -22.43
C PRO A 332 33.31 -49.77 -23.74
N CYS A 333 33.47 -48.45 -23.87
CA CYS A 333 33.11 -47.69 -25.07
C CYS A 333 34.24 -47.64 -26.12
N ARG A 334 33.92 -47.82 -27.41
CA ARG A 334 34.54 -47.13 -28.56
C ARG A 334 33.62 -47.15 -29.81
N PRO A 335 33.86 -46.30 -30.85
CA PRO A 335 32.75 -45.68 -31.61
C PRO A 335 32.78 -45.83 -33.15
N THR A 336 31.64 -45.53 -33.79
CA THR A 336 31.44 -45.11 -35.20
C THR A 336 29.98 -44.62 -35.36
N SER A 337 29.54 -43.88 -36.39
CA SER A 337 30.17 -42.84 -37.24
C SER A 337 29.08 -42.12 -38.08
N SER A 338 29.44 -41.01 -38.76
CA SER A 338 28.84 -40.50 -40.01
C SER A 338 27.34 -40.13 -40.12
N THR A 339 27.12 -38.83 -40.38
CA THR A 339 25.99 -38.18 -41.09
C THR A 339 25.71 -38.79 -42.50
N PRO A 340 24.57 -38.50 -43.21
CA PRO A 340 24.00 -37.15 -43.44
C PRO A 340 22.47 -37.01 -43.41
N ALA A 341 22.01 -35.75 -43.57
CA ALA A 341 20.60 -35.34 -43.60
C ALA A 341 19.96 -35.43 -44.99
N ARG A 342 18.63 -35.33 -45.06
CA ARG A 342 17.89 -34.98 -46.29
C ARG A 342 16.59 -34.23 -45.98
N GLU A 343 16.28 -33.22 -46.79
CA GLU A 343 15.05 -32.43 -46.70
C GLU A 343 13.86 -33.13 -47.37
N THR A 344 12.62 -32.82 -46.95
CA THR A 344 11.48 -32.55 -47.87
C THR A 344 10.30 -31.89 -47.13
N ARG A 345 9.29 -31.41 -47.88
CA ARG A 345 8.21 -30.54 -47.38
C ARG A 345 6.85 -31.25 -47.26
N LEU A 346 6.02 -30.74 -46.34
CA LEU A 346 4.56 -30.53 -46.41
C LEU A 346 3.69 -31.48 -47.28
N ALA A 347 2.76 -32.19 -46.64
CA ALA A 347 1.35 -32.27 -47.05
C ALA A 347 0.46 -32.78 -45.90
N ALA A 348 -0.86 -32.57 -45.99
CA ALA A 348 -1.84 -32.91 -44.95
C ALA A 348 -2.48 -34.31 -45.14
N GLY A 349 -2.96 -34.90 -44.05
CA GLY A 349 -3.78 -36.13 -44.05
C GLY A 349 -3.54 -37.01 -42.82
N GLY A 350 -4.54 -37.14 -41.95
CA GLY A 350 -4.58 -38.14 -40.88
C GLY A 350 -5.83 -39.03 -41.02
N PRO A 351 -6.26 -39.77 -39.97
CA PRO A 351 -5.60 -40.03 -38.69
C PRO A 351 -5.43 -41.54 -38.38
N GLN A 352 -4.64 -41.90 -37.36
CA GLN A 352 -4.83 -43.16 -36.63
C GLN A 352 -4.29 -43.08 -35.19
N LEU A 353 -4.81 -43.92 -34.29
CA LEU A 353 -4.58 -43.87 -32.84
C LEU A 353 -3.48 -44.86 -32.42
N GLY A 354 -2.61 -44.43 -31.51
CA GLY A 354 -1.61 -45.27 -30.85
C GLY A 354 -0.86 -44.49 -29.77
N ASN A 355 -1.15 -44.79 -28.50
CA ASN A 355 -0.42 -44.21 -27.36
C ASN A 355 0.92 -44.94 -27.18
N GLU A 356 1.96 -44.23 -26.74
CA GLU A 356 2.37 -44.28 -25.33
C GLU A 356 3.39 -43.19 -24.91
N ASN A 357 3.08 -42.54 -23.80
CA ASN A 357 3.97 -42.00 -22.76
C ASN A 357 5.23 -41.17 -23.15
N GLY A 358 5.27 -39.90 -22.72
CA GLY A 358 6.50 -39.09 -22.77
C GLY A 358 6.44 -37.81 -21.92
N PHE A 359 5.66 -36.82 -22.34
CA PHE A 359 5.56 -35.51 -21.66
C PHE A 359 4.13 -35.23 -21.20
N LYS A 360 3.96 -34.93 -19.90
CA LYS A 360 2.67 -34.45 -19.36
C LYS A 360 2.43 -33.02 -19.80
N THR A 361 1.40 -32.82 -20.62
CA THR A 361 0.93 -31.50 -21.05
C THR A 361 0.43 -30.67 -19.87
N TRP A 362 0.52 -29.34 -20.01
CA TRP A 362 -0.18 -28.41 -19.14
C TRP A 362 -1.70 -28.66 -19.20
N ILE A 363 -2.38 -28.50 -18.07
CA ILE A 363 -3.83 -28.66 -17.98
C ILE A 363 -4.49 -27.49 -18.75
N PRO A 364 -5.33 -27.75 -19.77
CA PRO A 364 -6.01 -26.67 -20.49
C PRO A 364 -7.04 -25.99 -19.59
N MET A 365 -7.24 -24.68 -19.75
CA MET A 365 -8.17 -23.90 -18.91
C MET A 365 -9.61 -24.43 -18.88
N SER A 366 -10.03 -25.17 -19.91
CA SER A 366 -11.34 -25.85 -19.98
C SER A 366 -11.55 -26.97 -18.95
N ALA A 367 -10.49 -27.40 -18.24
CA ALA A 367 -10.58 -28.42 -17.19
C ALA A 367 -10.82 -27.83 -15.78
N TYR A 368 -10.83 -26.50 -15.61
CA TYR A 368 -11.31 -25.88 -14.38
C TYR A 368 -12.85 -25.89 -14.37
N PRO A 369 -13.52 -26.34 -13.28
CA PRO A 369 -14.97 -26.25 -13.18
C PRO A 369 -15.39 -24.78 -13.21
N ALA A 370 -16.46 -24.47 -13.94
CA ALA A 370 -16.91 -23.09 -14.16
C ALA A 370 -17.18 -22.38 -12.82
N MET A 371 -16.31 -21.42 -12.48
CA MET A 371 -16.36 -20.69 -11.21
C MET A 371 -17.54 -19.71 -11.24
N SER A 372 -18.70 -20.14 -10.74
CA SER A 372 -19.87 -19.29 -10.58
C SER A 372 -19.53 -18.11 -9.66
N SER A 373 -19.57 -16.89 -10.22
CA SER A 373 -19.18 -15.64 -9.56
C SER A 373 -17.83 -15.70 -8.86
N ASN A 374 -16.74 -15.84 -9.64
CA ASN A 374 -15.62 -14.95 -9.36
C ASN A 374 -16.14 -13.49 -9.39
N PRO A 375 -15.67 -12.58 -8.52
CA PRO A 375 -15.80 -11.16 -8.82
C PRO A 375 -15.15 -10.90 -10.18
N ALA A 376 -15.67 -9.94 -10.94
CA ALA A 376 -14.98 -9.50 -12.15
C ALA A 376 -13.54 -9.14 -11.78
N PRO A 377 -12.52 -9.53 -12.57
CA PRO A 377 -11.15 -9.14 -12.30
C PRO A 377 -11.10 -7.62 -12.12
N THR A 378 -10.51 -7.12 -11.03
CA THR A 378 -10.45 -5.69 -10.75
C THR A 378 -9.81 -4.96 -11.93
N ALA A 379 -10.20 -3.70 -12.20
CA ALA A 379 -9.74 -2.98 -13.39
C ALA A 379 -8.21 -3.02 -13.59
N LEU A 380 -7.45 -2.96 -12.48
CA LEU A 380 -6.00 -3.18 -12.36
C LEU A 380 -5.45 -4.44 -13.07
N THR A 381 -6.29 -5.46 -13.25
CA THR A 381 -5.94 -6.77 -13.85
C THR A 381 -6.44 -6.97 -15.27
N GLN A 382 -7.23 -6.02 -15.82
CA GLN A 382 -7.64 -6.01 -17.22
C GLN A 382 -6.91 -4.90 -17.97
N LEU A 383 -5.72 -5.20 -18.49
CA LEU A 383 -5.09 -4.33 -19.47
C LEU A 383 -6.01 -4.21 -20.70
N PRO A 384 -6.35 -3.00 -21.15
CA PRO A 384 -7.09 -2.81 -22.39
C PRO A 384 -6.17 -3.15 -23.57
N LEU A 385 -6.43 -4.26 -24.25
CA LEU A 385 -5.56 -4.81 -25.31
C LEU A 385 -5.97 -4.30 -26.70
N GLY A 386 -5.15 -3.45 -27.31
CA GLY A 386 -5.30 -2.97 -28.69
C GLY A 386 -4.73 -1.56 -28.91
N GLU A 387 -4.48 -1.17 -30.15
CA GLU A 387 -3.85 0.13 -30.48
C GLU A 387 -4.73 1.34 -30.11
N ASN A 388 -6.05 1.18 -30.19
CA ASN A 388 -7.06 2.14 -29.73
C ASN A 388 -7.34 2.06 -28.22
N ALA A 389 -6.70 1.12 -27.51
CA ALA A 389 -6.98 0.77 -26.13
C ALA A 389 -5.99 1.44 -25.13
N CYS A 390 -4.82 1.88 -25.63
CA CYS A 390 -3.92 2.77 -24.91
C CYS A 390 -4.60 4.13 -24.63
N PRO A 391 -4.57 4.66 -23.39
CA PRO A 391 -5.23 5.93 -23.08
C PRO A 391 -4.67 7.12 -23.87
N ARG A 392 -5.57 8.06 -24.18
CA ARG A 392 -5.36 9.29 -24.95
C ARG A 392 -6.23 10.40 -24.39
N TYR A 393 -5.77 11.64 -24.50
CA TYR A 393 -6.56 12.86 -24.24
C TYR A 393 -7.27 13.30 -25.51
N SER A 394 -8.46 13.87 -25.34
CA SER A 394 -9.24 14.51 -26.41
C SER A 394 -8.63 15.85 -26.86
N ASN A 395 -9.07 16.35 -28.01
CA ASN A 395 -8.64 17.65 -28.53
C ASN A 395 -8.97 18.82 -27.57
N VAL A 396 -10.00 18.69 -26.72
CA VAL A 396 -10.34 19.69 -25.69
C VAL A 396 -9.30 19.67 -24.58
N GLU A 397 -9.01 18.49 -24.03
CA GLU A 397 -8.02 18.31 -22.96
C GLU A 397 -6.60 18.70 -23.41
N LEU A 398 -6.26 18.46 -24.68
CA LEU A 398 -5.03 18.94 -25.31
C LEU A 398 -5.01 20.48 -25.43
N GLY A 399 -6.14 21.11 -25.76
CA GLY A 399 -6.29 22.56 -25.77
C GLY A 399 -6.08 23.18 -24.40
N ASP A 400 -6.78 22.67 -23.37
CA ASP A 400 -6.60 23.10 -21.97
C ASP A 400 -5.13 22.96 -21.52
N TYR A 401 -4.46 21.90 -21.96
CA TYR A 401 -3.04 21.68 -21.68
C TYR A 401 -2.13 22.69 -22.39
N PHE A 402 -2.40 23.06 -23.64
CA PHE A 402 -1.65 24.10 -24.33
C PHE A 402 -1.84 25.48 -23.68
N GLU A 403 -3.02 25.77 -23.14
CA GLU A 403 -3.26 26.96 -22.30
C GLU A 403 -2.48 26.89 -20.98
N ARG A 404 -2.43 25.72 -20.31
CA ARG A 404 -1.57 25.49 -19.13
C ARG A 404 -0.09 25.73 -19.44
N LEU A 405 0.37 25.33 -20.64
CA LEU A 405 1.73 25.57 -21.12
C LEU A 405 2.01 27.03 -21.53
N LYS A 406 0.97 27.86 -21.74
CA LYS A 406 1.07 29.16 -22.43
C LYS A 406 1.76 29.03 -23.81
N LEU A 407 1.45 27.96 -24.55
CA LEU A 407 2.18 27.59 -25.77
C LEU A 407 1.97 28.66 -26.88
N PRO A 408 3.04 29.27 -27.42
CA PRO A 408 2.92 30.32 -28.44
C PRO A 408 2.20 29.87 -29.72
N GLN A 409 1.42 30.78 -30.33
CA GLN A 409 0.59 30.50 -31.51
C GLN A 409 1.34 29.78 -32.65
N LYS A 410 2.60 30.17 -32.93
CA LYS A 410 3.44 29.54 -33.97
C LYS A 410 3.63 28.02 -33.80
N TYR A 411 3.44 27.49 -32.58
CA TYR A 411 3.46 26.05 -32.30
C TYR A 411 2.06 25.42 -32.33
N LEU A 412 1.01 26.21 -32.05
CA LEU A 412 -0.40 25.83 -32.28
C LEU A 412 -0.73 25.75 -33.79
N ASP A 413 -0.02 26.48 -34.63
CA ASP A 413 -0.15 26.44 -36.09
C ASP A 413 0.51 25.20 -36.73
N SER A 414 1.21 24.38 -35.94
CA SER A 414 2.03 23.24 -36.40
C SER A 414 1.26 22.25 -37.31
N PRO A 415 1.87 21.72 -38.39
CA PRO A 415 1.28 20.68 -39.22
C PRO A 415 0.78 19.45 -38.42
N VAL A 416 1.48 19.09 -37.34
CA VAL A 416 1.13 17.95 -36.46
C VAL A 416 -0.26 18.08 -35.83
N LEU A 417 -0.72 19.31 -35.58
CA LEU A 417 -2.03 19.58 -34.99
C LEU A 417 -3.17 19.59 -36.03
N LYS A 418 -2.83 19.51 -37.31
CA LYS A 418 -3.77 19.40 -38.45
C LYS A 418 -3.77 17.97 -39.03
N ASP A 419 -2.62 17.32 -39.00
CA ASP A 419 -2.38 15.94 -39.43
C ASP A 419 -1.42 15.23 -38.46
N ALA A 420 -1.97 14.33 -37.63
CA ALA A 420 -1.23 13.59 -36.63
C ALA A 420 -0.21 12.59 -37.22
N THR A 421 -0.24 12.29 -38.53
CA THR A 421 0.80 11.45 -39.15
C THR A 421 2.15 12.17 -39.19
N GLN A 422 2.15 13.50 -39.27
CA GLN A 422 3.35 14.34 -39.28
C GLN A 422 4.12 14.29 -37.95
N ALA A 423 3.49 13.83 -36.86
CA ALA A 423 4.10 13.72 -35.53
C ALA A 423 5.36 12.86 -35.51
N ARG A 424 5.44 11.84 -36.39
CA ARG A 424 6.56 10.89 -36.43
C ARG A 424 7.71 11.35 -37.33
N THR A 425 7.67 12.57 -37.87
CA THR A 425 8.73 13.12 -38.74
C THR A 425 9.75 13.95 -37.96
N LYS A 426 11.01 13.99 -38.39
CA LYS A 426 11.95 15.02 -37.90
C LYS A 426 11.63 16.44 -38.40
N GLU A 427 10.94 16.58 -39.52
CA GLU A 427 10.62 17.88 -40.12
C GLU A 427 9.53 18.65 -39.35
N HIS A 428 8.49 17.97 -38.89
CA HIS A 428 7.34 18.59 -38.22
C HIS A 428 7.13 18.09 -36.79
N GLY A 429 7.45 16.82 -36.51
CA GLY A 429 7.36 16.22 -35.19
C GLY A 429 8.39 16.77 -34.20
N LEU A 430 9.68 16.83 -34.60
CA LEU A 430 10.77 17.28 -33.72
C LEU A 430 10.62 18.73 -33.20
N PRO A 431 10.28 19.74 -34.03
CA PRO A 431 10.13 21.12 -33.55
C PRO A 431 9.01 21.27 -32.51
N LEU A 432 7.86 20.60 -32.71
CA LEU A 432 6.76 20.62 -31.74
C LEU A 432 7.13 19.85 -30.47
N LEU A 433 7.81 18.70 -30.57
CA LEU A 433 8.28 17.92 -29.44
C LEU A 433 9.28 18.71 -28.57
N GLN A 434 10.19 19.47 -29.21
CA GLN A 434 11.13 20.38 -28.54
C GLN A 434 10.39 21.50 -27.80
N ALA A 435 9.41 22.13 -28.45
CA ALA A 435 8.59 23.16 -27.83
C ALA A 435 7.80 22.62 -26.63
N LEU A 436 7.06 21.53 -26.79
CA LEU A 436 6.26 20.92 -25.72
C LEU A 436 7.13 20.52 -24.51
N THR A 437 8.33 19.98 -24.74
CA THR A 437 9.28 19.62 -23.67
C THR A 437 9.76 20.86 -22.90
N ARG A 438 10.08 21.94 -23.63
CA ARG A 438 10.52 23.22 -23.07
C ARG A 438 9.42 23.89 -22.24
N TYR A 439 8.25 24.12 -22.85
CA TYR A 439 7.13 24.79 -22.18
C TYR A 439 6.56 23.98 -21.02
N HIS A 440 6.56 22.64 -21.10
CA HIS A 440 6.18 21.78 -19.97
C HIS A 440 7.13 21.95 -18.78
N THR A 441 8.45 21.80 -18.98
CA THR A 441 9.41 21.91 -17.86
C THR A 441 9.48 23.32 -17.24
N CYS A 442 9.01 24.35 -17.95
CA CYS A 442 8.82 25.71 -17.42
C CYS A 442 7.48 25.96 -16.70
N ASN A 443 6.37 25.33 -17.13
CA ASN A 443 5.01 25.65 -16.62
C ASN A 443 4.36 24.54 -15.79
N VAL A 444 4.89 23.31 -15.82
CA VAL A 444 4.45 22.18 -15.00
C VAL A 444 5.62 21.77 -14.08
N PRO A 445 5.56 22.10 -12.77
CA PRO A 445 6.68 21.81 -11.87
C PRO A 445 6.90 20.31 -11.64
N LEU A 446 8.16 19.93 -11.40
CA LEU A 446 8.49 18.73 -10.64
C LEU A 446 8.22 19.03 -9.17
N GLU A 447 7.26 18.34 -8.56
CA GLU A 447 6.84 18.58 -7.18
C GLU A 447 6.42 17.28 -6.48
N ASN A 448 6.29 17.31 -5.15
CA ASN A 448 5.81 16.17 -4.36
C ASN A 448 4.79 16.57 -3.27
N LEU A 449 4.10 17.69 -3.45
CA LEU A 449 3.11 18.23 -2.52
C LEU A 449 1.98 17.22 -2.24
N ALA A 450 1.63 16.33 -3.18
CA ALA A 450 0.69 15.24 -2.91
C ALA A 450 1.10 14.36 -1.70
N LEU A 451 2.40 14.11 -1.48
CA LEU A 451 2.92 13.33 -0.35
C LEU A 451 2.95 14.09 0.98
N HIS A 452 2.73 15.41 0.96
CA HIS A 452 2.88 16.27 2.13
C HIS A 452 1.59 17.04 2.47
N TYR A 453 0.84 17.53 1.49
CA TYR A 453 -0.35 18.39 1.63
C TYR A 453 -1.66 17.76 1.13
N SER A 454 -1.69 16.62 0.43
CA SER A 454 -2.98 15.92 0.24
C SER A 454 -3.48 15.39 1.59
N THR A 455 -4.78 15.42 1.88
CA THR A 455 -5.34 14.75 3.07
C THR A 455 -5.20 13.23 2.99
N HIS A 456 -5.26 12.64 1.79
CA HIS A 456 -5.15 11.19 1.59
C HIS A 456 -3.71 10.68 1.43
N LYS A 457 -2.75 11.56 1.12
CA LYS A 457 -1.32 11.25 0.81
C LYS A 457 -1.08 10.30 -0.38
N THR A 458 -2.14 9.85 -1.06
CA THR A 458 -2.09 8.99 -2.25
C THR A 458 -1.43 9.73 -3.42
N VAL A 459 -0.69 8.99 -4.26
CA VAL A 459 -0.26 9.47 -5.57
C VAL A 459 -0.78 8.55 -6.65
N THR A 460 -1.61 9.11 -7.53
CA THR A 460 -2.19 8.46 -8.69
C THR A 460 -1.23 8.41 -9.88
N LEU A 461 -1.50 7.48 -10.80
CA LEU A 461 -0.98 7.48 -12.17
C LEU A 461 -2.11 7.32 -13.19
N ASP A 462 -3.39 7.40 -12.77
CA ASP A 462 -4.51 7.45 -13.72
C ASP A 462 -4.43 8.71 -14.58
N VAL A 463 -4.72 8.57 -15.88
CA VAL A 463 -4.53 9.67 -16.83
C VAL A 463 -5.56 10.79 -16.68
N ALA A 464 -6.81 10.47 -16.30
CA ALA A 464 -7.85 11.49 -16.11
C ALA A 464 -7.63 12.26 -14.80
N GLU A 465 -7.18 11.58 -13.74
CA GLU A 465 -6.73 12.23 -12.51
C GLU A 465 -5.46 13.07 -12.73
N LEU A 466 -4.49 12.58 -13.52
CA LEU A 466 -3.27 13.34 -13.87
C LEU A 466 -3.61 14.60 -14.69
N TYR A 467 -4.51 14.52 -15.67
CA TYR A 467 -5.04 15.70 -16.36
C TYR A 467 -5.72 16.67 -15.39
N THR A 468 -6.56 16.16 -14.49
CA THR A 468 -7.23 16.98 -13.48
C THR A 468 -6.21 17.68 -12.57
N LYS A 469 -5.14 17.00 -12.17
CA LYS A 469 -4.05 17.53 -11.33
C LYS A 469 -3.19 18.58 -12.05
N ILE A 470 -2.64 18.24 -13.20
CA ILE A 470 -1.63 19.05 -13.92
C ILE A 470 -2.27 20.22 -14.68
N VAL A 471 -3.44 20.00 -15.29
CA VAL A 471 -4.11 20.97 -16.16
C VAL A 471 -5.16 21.76 -15.38
N ARG A 472 -6.25 21.11 -14.92
CA ARG A 472 -7.38 21.81 -14.28
C ARG A 472 -7.03 22.43 -12.93
N ARG A 473 -6.32 21.70 -12.07
CA ARG A 473 -5.84 22.18 -10.78
C ARG A 473 -4.53 22.95 -10.82
N ARG A 474 -3.88 23.02 -12.00
CA ARG A 474 -2.60 23.72 -12.20
C ARG A 474 -1.52 23.34 -11.19
N LEU A 475 -1.45 22.06 -10.80
CA LEU A 475 -0.35 21.52 -10.01
C LEU A 475 0.76 20.99 -10.93
N GLY A 476 1.67 20.17 -10.38
CA GLY A 476 2.74 19.48 -11.11
C GLY A 476 2.68 17.97 -10.88
N GLY A 477 3.84 17.33 -10.77
CA GLY A 477 3.97 15.93 -10.33
C GLY A 477 5.41 15.50 -10.09
N ARG A 478 5.62 14.27 -9.59
CA ARG A 478 6.95 13.63 -9.59
C ARG A 478 7.28 13.07 -10.97
N CYS A 479 8.43 12.40 -11.10
CA CYS A 479 8.92 11.82 -12.36
C CYS A 479 7.88 10.99 -13.13
N MET A 480 7.23 10.03 -12.46
CA MET A 480 6.23 9.15 -13.07
C MET A 480 4.92 9.87 -13.42
N GLU A 481 4.48 10.83 -12.61
CA GLU A 481 3.27 11.61 -12.87
C GLU A 481 3.47 12.49 -14.13
N ASN A 482 4.57 13.24 -14.19
CA ASN A 482 4.87 14.12 -15.34
C ASN A 482 5.15 13.31 -16.62
N ASN A 483 5.96 12.25 -16.57
CA ASN A 483 6.27 11.48 -17.79
C ASN A 483 5.12 10.56 -18.25
N THR A 484 4.24 10.05 -17.36
CA THR A 484 2.98 9.38 -17.75
C THR A 484 2.02 10.36 -18.43
N PHE A 485 1.83 11.54 -17.83
CA PHE A 485 0.98 12.58 -18.41
C PHE A 485 1.52 13.03 -19.78
N PHE A 486 2.80 13.41 -19.85
CA PHE A 486 3.43 13.90 -21.08
C PHE A 486 3.53 12.84 -22.17
N GLY A 487 3.85 11.59 -21.81
CA GLY A 487 3.82 10.46 -22.75
C GLY A 487 2.42 10.19 -23.30
N THR A 488 1.38 10.42 -22.50
CA THR A 488 -0.03 10.32 -22.95
C THR A 488 -0.44 11.48 -23.84
N VAL A 489 0.00 12.72 -23.57
CA VAL A 489 -0.14 13.84 -24.52
C VAL A 489 0.51 13.50 -25.86
N LEU A 490 1.77 13.02 -25.86
CA LEU A 490 2.47 12.67 -27.09
C LEU A 490 1.79 11.53 -27.86
N ARG A 491 1.34 10.45 -27.20
CA ARG A 491 0.52 9.41 -27.85
C ARG A 491 -0.73 9.99 -28.51
N SER A 492 -1.41 10.91 -27.83
CA SER A 492 -2.63 11.58 -28.32
C SER A 492 -2.37 12.42 -29.57
N LEU A 493 -1.19 13.05 -29.66
CA LEU A 493 -0.73 13.83 -30.80
C LEU A 493 -0.17 13.00 -31.98
N GLY A 494 -0.21 11.66 -31.91
CA GLY A 494 0.19 10.76 -33.00
C GLY A 494 1.62 10.22 -32.94
N TYR A 495 2.44 10.69 -31.99
CA TYR A 495 3.80 10.22 -31.79
C TYR A 495 3.83 8.73 -31.40
N GLU A 496 4.81 7.99 -31.91
CA GLU A 496 5.16 6.64 -31.44
C GLU A 496 5.99 6.79 -30.16
N VAL A 497 5.38 6.44 -29.01
CA VAL A 497 5.98 6.62 -27.67
C VAL A 497 6.13 5.27 -26.99
N ARG A 498 7.33 4.98 -26.50
CA ARG A 498 7.61 3.88 -25.57
C ARG A 498 7.87 4.45 -24.18
N ASN A 499 7.21 3.91 -23.16
CA ASN A 499 7.47 4.28 -21.77
C ASN A 499 8.60 3.39 -21.21
N CYS A 500 9.66 3.98 -20.64
CA CYS A 500 10.84 3.22 -20.15
C CYS A 500 11.15 3.45 -18.65
N GLY A 501 11.71 2.42 -18.01
CA GLY A 501 12.15 2.44 -16.61
C GLY A 501 13.59 2.92 -16.44
N GLY A 502 13.82 3.75 -15.41
CA GLY A 502 15.13 4.32 -15.07
C GLY A 502 15.50 4.22 -13.60
N ARG A 503 16.80 4.28 -13.32
CA ARG A 503 17.42 4.27 -11.98
C ARG A 503 18.13 5.58 -11.75
N VAL A 504 17.71 6.34 -10.75
CA VAL A 504 18.39 7.59 -10.37
C VAL A 504 19.80 7.28 -9.84
N ALA A 505 20.80 8.05 -10.25
CA ALA A 505 22.16 7.94 -9.72
C ALA A 505 22.21 8.43 -8.27
N ARG A 506 22.96 7.75 -7.41
CA ARG A 506 23.14 8.14 -6.00
C ARG A 506 23.79 9.50 -5.82
N ALA A 507 24.49 10.01 -6.85
CA ALA A 507 24.93 11.41 -6.94
C ALA A 507 23.79 12.45 -6.87
N MET A 508 22.56 12.09 -7.24
CA MET A 508 21.40 13.00 -7.24
C MET A 508 20.66 13.04 -5.89
N LEU A 509 20.97 12.13 -4.96
CA LEU A 509 20.29 12.04 -3.66
C LEU A 509 20.65 13.21 -2.74
N PRO A 510 19.72 13.67 -1.85
CA PRO A 510 19.98 14.78 -0.95
C PRO A 510 21.05 14.49 0.11
N TYR A 511 21.34 13.22 0.40
CA TYR A 511 22.26 12.76 1.45
C TYR A 511 23.75 12.97 1.06
N PRO A 512 24.50 13.88 1.71
CA PRO A 512 25.87 14.22 1.29
C PRO A 512 26.87 13.08 1.41
N GLU A 513 26.70 12.21 2.40
CA GLU A 513 27.58 11.05 2.60
C GLU A 513 27.42 10.03 1.48
N VAL A 514 26.18 9.74 1.08
CA VAL A 514 25.87 8.81 -0.02
C VAL A 514 26.44 9.33 -1.35
N ARG A 515 26.38 10.64 -1.60
CA ARG A 515 27.03 11.25 -2.78
C ARG A 515 28.54 11.06 -2.80
N ARG A 516 29.22 11.23 -1.65
CA ARG A 516 30.68 11.00 -1.54
C ARG A 516 31.06 9.53 -1.69
N ASN A 517 30.35 8.64 -1.00
CA ASN A 517 30.76 7.25 -0.84
C ASN A 517 30.27 6.34 -1.97
N GLN A 518 29.19 6.73 -2.68
CA GLN A 518 28.51 5.88 -3.67
C GLN A 518 28.03 6.66 -4.91
N GLY A 519 28.45 7.91 -5.13
CA GLY A 519 27.90 8.79 -6.17
C GLY A 519 27.95 8.24 -7.62
N ASN A 520 28.87 7.33 -7.92
CA ASN A 520 29.00 6.66 -9.22
C ASN A 520 28.02 5.48 -9.44
N THR A 521 27.21 5.14 -8.44
CA THR A 521 26.22 4.03 -8.47
C THR A 521 24.78 4.56 -8.60
N TYR A 522 23.81 3.66 -8.73
CA TYR A 522 22.40 3.95 -8.98
C TYR A 522 21.46 3.24 -7.99
N GLU A 523 20.22 3.70 -7.92
CA GLU A 523 19.17 3.13 -7.07
C GLU A 523 18.44 1.92 -7.71
N GLY A 524 17.31 1.53 -7.11
CA GLY A 524 16.30 0.69 -7.78
C GLY A 524 15.66 1.40 -8.98
N TRP A 525 14.66 0.77 -9.58
CA TRP A 525 13.80 1.46 -10.56
C TRP A 525 12.98 2.52 -9.81
N THR A 526 13.29 3.79 -10.05
CA THR A 526 12.71 4.95 -9.33
C THR A 526 12.47 6.16 -10.24
N HIS A 527 12.88 6.09 -11.51
CA HIS A 527 12.66 7.11 -12.53
C HIS A 527 11.86 6.54 -13.70
N MET A 528 11.10 7.40 -14.36
CA MET A 528 10.40 7.10 -15.61
C MET A 528 10.86 8.10 -16.66
N LEU A 529 11.00 7.67 -17.90
CA LEU A 529 11.21 8.55 -19.06
C LEU A 529 10.49 7.98 -20.28
N ASN A 530 10.40 8.79 -21.33
CA ASN A 530 9.79 8.41 -22.59
C ASN A 530 10.85 8.29 -23.68
N LEU A 531 10.70 7.31 -24.57
CA LEU A 531 11.36 7.30 -25.87
C LEU A 531 10.33 7.60 -26.94
N VAL A 532 10.68 8.46 -27.90
CA VAL A 532 9.80 8.87 -29.01
C VAL A 532 10.47 8.52 -30.33
N ARG A 533 9.77 7.85 -31.25
CA ARG A 533 10.31 7.62 -32.60
C ARG A 533 10.07 8.84 -33.49
N LEU A 534 11.13 9.29 -34.17
CA LEU A 534 11.11 10.29 -35.22
C LEU A 534 11.94 9.77 -36.41
N ASP A 535 11.29 9.58 -37.54
CA ASP A 535 11.74 8.74 -38.66
C ASP A 535 12.19 7.36 -38.13
N ASP A 536 13.36 6.85 -38.55
CA ASP A 536 13.91 5.59 -38.04
C ASP A 536 14.57 5.67 -36.65
N GLU A 537 14.51 6.81 -35.96
CA GLU A 537 15.35 7.11 -34.79
C GLU A 537 14.58 7.32 -33.49
N TRP A 538 15.08 6.76 -32.38
CA TRP A 538 14.56 7.02 -31.03
C TRP A 538 15.19 8.27 -30.40
N TYR A 539 14.35 9.14 -29.85
CA TYR A 539 14.73 10.29 -29.05
C TYR A 539 14.33 10.06 -27.60
N VAL A 540 15.22 10.36 -26.66
CA VAL A 540 14.94 10.42 -25.23
C VAL A 540 14.18 11.71 -24.92
N VAL A 541 13.09 11.58 -24.19
CA VAL A 541 12.21 12.67 -23.78
C VAL A 541 11.88 12.49 -22.30
N ASP A 542 12.42 13.38 -21.47
CA ASP A 542 12.24 13.35 -20.01
C ASP A 542 11.94 14.76 -19.50
N VAL A 543 10.70 14.96 -19.06
CA VAL A 543 10.24 16.18 -18.37
C VAL A 543 10.19 15.99 -16.84
N GLY A 544 10.43 14.78 -16.35
CA GLY A 544 10.22 14.33 -14.98
C GLY A 544 11.46 14.31 -14.09
N MET A 545 12.62 14.77 -14.54
CA MET A 545 13.86 14.87 -13.74
C MET A 545 14.22 16.31 -13.30
N GLY A 546 13.40 17.30 -13.66
CA GLY A 546 13.52 18.70 -13.19
C GLY A 546 14.89 19.33 -13.48
N SER A 547 15.45 20.05 -12.51
CA SER A 547 16.73 20.79 -12.66
C SER A 547 17.95 19.94 -13.02
N LYS A 548 17.85 18.61 -12.90
CA LYS A 548 18.89 17.64 -13.28
C LYS A 548 18.59 16.90 -14.58
N GLY A 549 17.39 17.03 -15.14
CA GLY A 549 17.00 16.43 -16.40
C GLY A 549 17.68 17.03 -17.63
N PRO A 550 17.46 16.43 -18.81
CA PRO A 550 18.01 16.92 -20.08
C PRO A 550 17.39 18.26 -20.50
N ASN A 551 16.10 18.46 -20.25
CA ASN A 551 15.30 19.65 -20.59
C ASN A 551 15.20 19.93 -22.11
N LEU A 552 15.53 18.93 -22.93
CA LEU A 552 15.35 18.90 -24.38
C LEU A 552 15.26 17.44 -24.88
N PRO A 553 14.51 17.15 -25.97
CA PRO A 553 14.57 15.87 -26.68
C PRO A 553 15.94 15.65 -27.32
N TYR A 554 16.57 14.48 -27.11
CA TYR A 554 17.88 14.17 -27.70
C TYR A 554 17.93 12.74 -28.30
N PRO A 555 18.67 12.51 -29.40
CA PRO A 555 18.73 11.20 -30.05
C PRO A 555 19.47 10.15 -29.20
N LEU A 556 18.95 8.92 -29.20
CA LEU A 556 19.50 7.78 -28.46
C LEU A 556 20.69 7.15 -29.21
N ARG A 557 21.85 7.80 -29.18
CA ARG A 557 23.11 7.31 -29.78
C ARG A 557 24.21 7.19 -28.73
N ASP A 558 25.01 6.12 -28.79
CA ASP A 558 26.12 5.91 -27.86
C ASP A 558 27.19 7.00 -28.03
N GLY A 559 27.45 7.76 -26.96
CA GLY A 559 28.37 8.89 -26.97
C GLY A 559 27.77 10.23 -27.42
N PHE A 560 26.46 10.33 -27.71
CA PHE A 560 25.85 11.62 -28.05
C PHE A 560 26.00 12.63 -26.90
N GLN A 561 26.39 13.85 -27.26
CA GLN A 561 26.68 14.95 -26.34
C GLN A 561 26.15 16.27 -26.91
N THR A 562 25.57 17.13 -26.08
CA THR A 562 25.13 18.48 -26.48
C THR A 562 25.10 19.44 -25.28
N THR A 563 25.02 20.74 -25.56
CA THR A 563 24.69 21.76 -24.55
C THR A 563 23.20 21.69 -24.23
N SER A 564 22.85 21.79 -22.95
CA SER A 564 21.44 21.74 -22.50
C SER A 564 20.95 23.03 -21.86
N ILE A 565 21.78 23.65 -21.02
CA ILE A 565 21.54 24.93 -20.36
C ILE A 565 22.92 25.57 -20.26
N ALA A 566 23.27 26.55 -21.11
CA ALA A 566 24.65 27.01 -21.22
C ALA A 566 25.24 27.45 -19.84
N PRO A 567 26.41 26.94 -19.41
CA PRO A 567 27.34 26.08 -20.15
C PRO A 567 27.09 24.56 -20.01
N ARG A 568 26.19 24.10 -19.14
CA ARG A 568 25.93 22.68 -18.80
C ARG A 568 25.76 21.77 -20.04
N LEU A 569 26.73 20.87 -20.23
CA LEU A 569 26.64 19.80 -21.21
C LEU A 569 25.89 18.59 -20.64
N ILE A 570 25.24 17.84 -21.53
CA ILE A 570 24.70 16.50 -21.28
C ILE A 570 25.36 15.50 -22.21
N ARG A 571 25.44 14.24 -21.77
CA ARG A 571 25.88 13.10 -22.58
C ARG A 571 25.05 11.86 -22.28
N VAL A 572 24.83 11.02 -23.28
CA VAL A 572 24.28 9.67 -23.11
C VAL A 572 25.29 8.63 -23.61
N GLN A 573 25.44 7.52 -22.88
CA GLN A 573 26.34 6.41 -23.24
C GLN A 573 25.73 5.07 -22.86
N LEU A 574 25.84 4.08 -23.74
CA LEU A 574 25.47 2.70 -23.45
C LEU A 574 26.63 2.05 -22.68
N ARG A 575 26.58 1.96 -21.35
CA ARG A 575 27.72 1.47 -20.54
C ARG A 575 27.29 0.55 -19.40
N PRO A 576 28.15 -0.37 -18.93
CA PRO A 576 27.87 -1.13 -17.71
C PRO A 576 27.79 -0.20 -16.50
N ILE A 577 26.98 -0.57 -15.50
CA ILE A 577 26.95 0.11 -14.20
C ILE A 577 27.88 -0.59 -13.19
N PRO A 578 28.50 0.12 -12.23
CA PRO A 578 29.44 -0.48 -11.27
C PRO A 578 28.89 -1.66 -10.46
N GLU A 579 27.56 -1.70 -10.22
CA GLU A 579 26.90 -2.71 -9.39
C GLU A 579 26.61 -4.04 -10.13
N THR A 580 27.02 -4.18 -11.38
CA THR A 580 26.78 -5.41 -12.14
C THR A 580 27.70 -6.55 -11.68
N TYR A 581 27.09 -7.58 -11.08
CA TYR A 581 27.81 -8.78 -10.64
C TYR A 581 28.29 -9.68 -11.80
N ALA A 582 27.74 -9.48 -13.00
CA ALA A 582 28.07 -10.27 -14.19
C ALA A 582 29.48 -9.94 -14.71
N ARG A 583 30.48 -10.72 -14.30
CA ARG A 583 31.86 -10.59 -14.78
C ARG A 583 32.06 -11.30 -16.13
N ARG A 584 33.04 -10.82 -16.90
CA ARG A 584 33.37 -11.27 -18.25
C ARG A 584 33.80 -12.75 -18.26
N SER A 585 32.92 -13.63 -18.72
CA SER A 585 33.27 -15.00 -19.12
C SER A 585 33.90 -14.99 -20.52
N THR A 586 34.80 -15.93 -20.81
CA THR A 586 35.48 -16.07 -22.12
C THR A 586 34.51 -16.23 -23.29
N ASN A 587 33.31 -16.76 -23.02
CA ASN A 587 32.28 -17.03 -24.04
C ASN A 587 31.06 -16.09 -23.90
N SER A 588 31.22 -14.90 -23.29
CA SER A 588 30.13 -13.97 -23.02
C SER A 588 30.29 -12.62 -23.72
N THR A 589 29.17 -11.97 -24.03
CA THR A 589 29.07 -10.62 -24.62
C THR A 589 29.49 -9.48 -23.68
N GLY A 590 30.03 -9.81 -22.50
CA GLY A 590 30.38 -8.87 -21.44
C GLY A 590 29.25 -8.62 -20.44
N PRO A 591 29.46 -7.74 -19.45
CA PRO A 591 28.39 -7.31 -18.54
C PRO A 591 27.26 -6.60 -19.31
N PRO A 592 26.00 -6.69 -18.83
CA PRO A 592 24.90 -5.94 -19.42
C PRO A 592 25.18 -4.43 -19.37
N ARG A 593 24.98 -3.76 -20.51
CA ARG A 593 25.08 -2.30 -20.66
C ARG A 593 23.69 -1.68 -20.47
N MET A 594 23.64 -0.48 -19.91
CA MET A 594 22.42 0.35 -19.85
C MET A 594 22.74 1.75 -20.39
N TRP A 595 21.72 2.47 -20.83
CA TRP A 595 21.87 3.85 -21.28
C TRP A 595 22.03 4.75 -20.06
N CYS A 596 23.24 5.24 -19.83
CA CYS A 596 23.58 6.15 -18.74
C CYS A 596 23.57 7.60 -19.24
N PHE A 597 22.86 8.47 -18.52
CA PHE A 597 22.76 9.90 -18.77
C PHE A 597 23.63 10.65 -17.75
N ASP A 598 24.58 11.43 -18.25
CA ASP A 598 25.60 12.15 -17.48
C ASP A 598 25.50 13.67 -17.76
N VAL A 599 25.80 14.50 -16.76
CA VAL A 599 25.92 15.97 -16.90
C VAL A 599 27.33 16.46 -16.60
N CYS A 600 27.75 17.52 -17.29
CA CYS A 600 28.98 18.26 -16.99
C CYS A 600 28.64 19.74 -16.83
N TYR A 601 28.86 20.30 -15.64
CA TYR A 601 28.54 21.72 -15.34
C TYR A 601 29.66 22.68 -15.75
N ASN A 602 30.91 22.22 -15.71
CA ASN A 602 32.11 23.03 -15.92
C ASN A 602 32.90 22.55 -17.16
N PRO A 603 32.41 22.74 -18.39
CA PRO A 603 33.02 22.19 -19.59
C PRO A 603 34.18 23.04 -20.17
N ALA A 604 34.57 24.12 -19.49
CA ALA A 604 35.48 25.15 -20.02
C ALA A 604 36.92 24.68 -20.26
N ASP A 605 37.28 23.48 -19.77
CA ASP A 605 38.57 22.84 -19.99
C ASP A 605 38.33 21.35 -20.26
N ASP A 606 38.59 20.90 -21.48
CA ASP A 606 38.37 19.52 -21.91
C ASP A 606 39.16 18.49 -21.09
N ALA A 607 40.33 18.85 -20.57
CA ALA A 607 41.13 17.97 -19.70
C ALA A 607 40.60 17.91 -18.25
N LYS A 608 39.63 18.77 -17.90
CA LYS A 608 39.01 18.84 -16.56
C LYS A 608 37.48 18.62 -16.58
N LYS A 609 36.91 18.10 -17.68
CA LYS A 609 35.48 17.79 -17.82
C LYS A 609 35.02 16.69 -16.85
N GLU A 610 34.58 17.09 -15.66
CA GLU A 610 33.92 16.20 -14.69
C GLU A 610 32.51 15.82 -15.17
N TRP A 611 32.26 14.52 -15.34
CA TRP A 611 30.96 13.96 -15.74
C TRP A 611 30.28 13.30 -14.55
N LEU A 612 29.17 13.88 -14.10
CA LEU A 612 28.37 13.38 -12.98
C LEU A 612 27.20 12.54 -13.52
N PRO A 613 27.05 11.26 -13.14
CA PRO A 613 25.91 10.44 -13.56
C PRO A 613 24.62 10.94 -12.92
N VAL A 614 23.51 10.93 -13.69
CA VAL A 614 22.20 11.44 -13.26
C VAL A 614 21.17 10.31 -13.17
N TYR A 615 21.07 9.47 -14.22
CA TYR A 615 20.29 8.24 -14.20
C TYR A 615 20.82 7.23 -15.23
N CYS A 616 20.40 5.96 -15.13
CA CYS A 616 20.54 4.99 -16.21
C CYS A 616 19.21 4.26 -16.50
N PHE A 617 19.01 3.81 -17.73
CA PHE A 617 17.75 3.22 -18.21
C PHE A 617 17.95 2.11 -19.24
N THR A 618 16.86 1.40 -19.54
CA THR A 618 16.77 0.38 -20.58
C THR A 618 15.84 0.83 -21.71
N GLU A 619 16.02 0.27 -22.91
CA GLU A 619 15.07 0.39 -24.03
C GLU A 619 13.84 -0.51 -23.86
N THR A 620 13.84 -1.43 -22.89
CA THR A 620 12.68 -2.23 -22.52
C THR A 620 11.51 -1.31 -22.18
N GLU A 621 10.33 -1.60 -22.75
CA GLU A 621 9.10 -0.94 -22.34
C GLU A 621 8.72 -1.37 -20.92
N PHE A 622 8.31 -0.40 -20.11
CA PHE A 622 7.72 -0.60 -18.79
C PHE A 622 6.22 -0.32 -18.90
N LEU A 623 5.40 -1.20 -18.34
CA LEU A 623 3.94 -1.12 -18.39
C LEU A 623 3.40 -0.28 -17.22
N PRO A 624 2.13 0.14 -17.24
CA PRO A 624 1.52 0.87 -16.11
C PRO A 624 1.72 0.19 -14.75
N GLN A 625 1.65 -1.14 -14.70
CA GLN A 625 1.88 -1.93 -13.49
C GLN A 625 3.31 -1.81 -12.93
N ASP A 626 4.33 -1.69 -13.79
CA ASP A 626 5.71 -1.45 -13.32
C ASP A 626 5.81 -0.08 -12.64
N TYR A 627 5.13 0.93 -13.21
CA TYR A 627 5.08 2.27 -12.64
C TYR A 627 4.21 2.36 -11.38
N GLU A 628 3.16 1.54 -11.22
CA GLU A 628 2.45 1.42 -9.95
C GLU A 628 3.39 0.95 -8.82
N VAL A 629 4.19 -0.10 -9.07
CA VAL A 629 5.16 -0.62 -8.08
C VAL A 629 6.26 0.41 -7.76
N MET A 630 6.79 1.08 -8.79
CA MET A 630 7.79 2.15 -8.64
C MET A 630 7.22 3.39 -7.93
N SER A 631 5.97 3.76 -8.23
CA SER A 631 5.28 4.87 -7.58
C SER A 631 5.03 4.54 -6.12
N TRP A 632 4.50 3.35 -5.81
CA TRP A 632 4.26 2.88 -4.44
C TRP A 632 5.54 2.91 -3.59
N PHE A 633 6.67 2.42 -4.10
CA PHE A 633 7.94 2.52 -3.38
C PHE A 633 8.34 3.99 -3.12
N THR A 634 8.27 4.84 -4.14
CA THR A 634 8.70 6.25 -4.02
C THR A 634 7.72 7.12 -3.21
N SER A 635 6.44 6.73 -3.07
CA SER A 635 5.38 7.46 -2.35
C SER A 635 5.15 6.98 -0.93
N THR A 636 5.37 5.69 -0.63
CA THR A 636 5.07 5.11 0.70
C THR A 636 6.31 4.76 1.51
N ASN A 637 7.45 4.42 0.87
CA ASN A 637 8.58 3.87 1.61
C ASN A 637 9.26 4.94 2.49
N PRO A 638 9.44 4.72 3.81
CA PRO A 638 10.09 5.69 4.69
C PRO A 638 11.57 5.98 4.37
N ARG A 639 12.21 5.21 3.47
CA ARG A 639 13.57 5.47 2.96
C ARG A 639 13.59 6.34 1.70
N SER A 640 12.46 6.46 0.98
CA SER A 640 12.32 7.42 -0.12
C SER A 640 12.58 8.83 0.41
N TRP A 641 13.37 9.63 -0.31
CA TRP A 641 13.58 11.02 0.10
C TRP A 641 12.35 11.89 -0.22
N PHE A 642 11.54 11.51 -1.21
CA PHE A 642 10.29 12.19 -1.54
C PHE A 642 9.27 12.16 -0.39
N THR A 643 9.30 11.14 0.49
CA THR A 643 8.39 11.05 1.66
C THR A 643 8.87 11.87 2.87
N ARG A 644 10.07 12.47 2.79
CA ARG A 644 10.69 13.24 3.89
C ARG A 644 10.84 14.72 3.60
N TYR A 645 11.20 15.08 2.37
CA TYR A 645 11.53 16.45 1.98
C TYR A 645 10.48 17.02 1.03
N VAL A 646 9.86 18.14 1.39
CA VAL A 646 9.05 18.94 0.47
C VAL A 646 9.97 19.52 -0.61
N THR A 647 9.61 19.36 -1.88
CA THR A 647 10.34 19.91 -3.02
C THR A 647 9.40 20.41 -4.12
N SER A 648 9.80 21.48 -4.79
CA SER A 648 9.19 21.93 -6.05
C SER A 648 10.27 22.52 -6.96
N THR A 649 10.20 22.30 -8.26
CA THR A 649 11.19 22.78 -9.24
C THR A 649 10.56 23.03 -10.59
N LYS A 650 10.84 24.19 -11.18
CA LYS A 650 10.55 24.49 -12.60
C LYS A 650 11.75 25.13 -13.28
N MET A 651 11.78 25.05 -14.60
CA MET A 651 12.85 25.58 -15.43
C MET A 651 12.61 27.05 -15.77
N LEU A 652 13.69 27.83 -15.89
CA LEU A 652 13.66 29.25 -16.23
C LEU A 652 14.09 29.44 -17.69
N MET A 653 13.29 30.18 -18.45
CA MET A 653 13.48 30.42 -19.88
C MET A 653 13.77 31.90 -20.16
N ASP A 654 14.69 32.14 -21.09
CA ASP A 654 14.86 33.41 -21.78
C ASP A 654 13.78 33.47 -22.87
N GLU A 655 12.72 34.26 -22.65
CA GLU A 655 11.51 34.21 -23.50
C GLU A 655 11.78 34.72 -24.93
N ASP A 656 12.64 35.73 -25.09
CA ASP A 656 13.05 36.27 -26.40
C ASP A 656 13.78 35.24 -27.27
N LYS A 657 14.61 34.39 -26.65
CA LYS A 657 15.43 33.38 -27.33
C LYS A 657 14.81 31.98 -27.30
N GLU A 658 13.75 31.80 -26.52
CA GLU A 658 13.12 30.51 -26.19
C GLU A 658 14.13 29.42 -25.77
N VAL A 659 15.11 29.76 -24.93
CA VAL A 659 16.08 28.80 -24.37
C VAL A 659 16.00 28.73 -22.86
N ILE A 660 16.15 27.52 -22.31
CA ILE A 660 16.23 27.34 -20.85
C ILE A 660 17.62 27.79 -20.40
N VAL A 661 17.64 28.81 -19.53
CA VAL A 661 18.86 29.44 -19.00
C VAL A 661 19.16 29.02 -17.55
N GLY A 662 18.20 28.41 -16.88
CA GLY A 662 18.31 28.11 -15.46
C GLY A 662 17.15 27.31 -14.90
N ASN A 663 17.07 27.23 -13.57
CA ASN A 663 15.97 26.62 -12.85
C ASN A 663 15.72 27.37 -11.53
N ILE A 664 14.52 27.18 -10.98
CA ILE A 664 14.18 27.57 -9.62
C ILE A 664 13.69 26.36 -8.84
N THR A 665 14.18 26.18 -7.62
CA THR A 665 13.93 25.02 -6.77
C THR A 665 13.63 25.44 -5.34
N LEU A 666 12.46 25.06 -4.82
CA LEU A 666 12.18 24.99 -3.40
C LEU A 666 12.67 23.64 -2.87
N PHE A 667 13.44 23.64 -1.78
CA PHE A 667 13.77 22.42 -1.03
C PHE A 667 13.60 22.70 0.47
N GLN A 668 12.71 21.93 1.11
CA GLN A 668 12.14 22.21 2.43
C GLN A 668 11.61 23.64 2.58
N GLY A 669 12.40 24.60 3.07
CA GLY A 669 12.04 26.02 3.20
C GLY A 669 12.85 26.96 2.30
N THR A 670 13.93 26.50 1.67
CA THR A 670 14.83 27.35 0.89
C THR A 670 14.43 27.37 -0.59
N VAL A 671 14.15 28.56 -1.14
CA VAL A 671 13.98 28.78 -2.59
C VAL A 671 15.29 29.26 -3.19
N ARG A 672 15.82 28.49 -4.15
CA ARG A 672 17.09 28.73 -4.82
C ARG A 672 16.89 28.90 -6.32
N GLU A 673 17.40 30.00 -6.84
CA GLU A 673 17.53 30.25 -8.28
C GLU A 673 18.93 29.84 -8.74
N THR A 674 19.01 29.23 -9.92
CA THR A 674 20.27 28.91 -10.60
C THR A 674 20.16 29.30 -12.06
N ILE A 675 21.09 30.13 -12.57
CA ILE A 675 21.16 30.57 -13.97
C ILE A 675 22.59 30.33 -14.46
N GLY A 676 22.75 29.51 -15.50
CA GLY A 676 24.05 28.99 -15.93
C GLY A 676 24.80 28.32 -14.78
N ALA A 677 25.98 28.85 -14.43
CA ALA A 677 26.79 28.39 -13.29
C ALA A 677 26.47 29.14 -11.96
N ASN A 678 25.74 30.26 -12.00
CA ASN A 678 25.46 31.08 -10.83
C ASN A 678 24.25 30.53 -10.05
N SER A 679 24.34 30.47 -8.72
CA SER A 679 23.22 30.06 -7.87
C SER A 679 23.10 30.92 -6.61
N LYS A 680 21.89 31.40 -6.32
CA LYS A 680 21.56 32.27 -5.18
C LYS A 680 20.31 31.74 -4.47
N VAL A 681 20.22 31.96 -3.16
CA VAL A 681 18.95 31.85 -2.41
C VAL A 681 18.16 33.13 -2.67
N ILE A 682 16.86 33.03 -2.92
CA ILE A 682 15.98 34.19 -3.15
C ILE A 682 14.86 34.35 -2.12
N LYS A 683 14.46 33.26 -1.44
CA LYS A 683 13.52 33.28 -0.30
C LYS A 683 13.91 32.16 0.66
N GLU A 684 13.97 32.47 1.95
CA GLU A 684 14.04 31.48 3.02
C GLU A 684 12.72 31.54 3.77
N CYS A 685 11.95 30.45 3.69
CA CYS A 685 10.70 30.30 4.41
C CYS A 685 11.03 29.73 5.79
N ARG A 686 10.77 30.54 6.82
CA ARG A 686 10.91 30.18 8.24
C ARG A 686 9.62 29.59 8.78
N THR A 687 8.47 30.06 8.28
CA THR A 687 7.14 29.57 8.64
C THR A 687 6.48 28.76 7.52
N GLU A 688 5.41 28.04 7.86
CA GLU A 688 4.64 27.31 6.85
C GLU A 688 3.93 28.25 5.87
N ASP A 689 3.38 29.36 6.36
CA ASP A 689 2.66 30.32 5.53
C ASP A 689 3.58 31.01 4.52
N GLU A 690 4.83 31.30 4.90
CA GLU A 690 5.85 31.80 3.96
C GLU A 690 6.17 30.79 2.84
N ARG A 691 6.12 29.48 3.14
CA ARG A 691 6.33 28.40 2.17
C ARG A 691 5.11 28.20 1.26
N LEU A 692 3.91 28.22 1.82
CA LEU A 692 2.66 28.17 1.06
C LEU A 692 2.55 29.37 0.12
N GLN A 693 2.90 30.56 0.60
CA GLN A 693 3.02 31.78 -0.20
C GLN A 693 4.08 31.62 -1.31
N ALA A 694 5.26 31.07 -1.00
CA ALA A 694 6.30 30.81 -2.01
C ALA A 694 5.83 29.82 -3.09
N LEU A 695 5.08 28.78 -2.74
CA LEU A 695 4.50 27.84 -3.71
C LEU A 695 3.53 28.52 -4.68
N ALA A 696 2.64 29.38 -4.16
CA ALA A 696 1.71 30.15 -4.98
C ALA A 696 2.42 31.18 -5.88
N GLU A 697 3.20 32.09 -5.29
CA GLU A 697 3.85 33.22 -5.97
C GLU A 697 4.91 32.79 -6.99
N ILE A 698 5.76 31.83 -6.61
CA ILE A 698 6.97 31.49 -7.37
C ILE A 698 6.72 30.32 -8.31
N PHE A 699 5.90 29.35 -7.92
CA PHE A 699 5.71 28.10 -8.67
C PHE A 699 4.34 27.97 -9.37
N ASP A 700 3.39 28.90 -9.18
CA ASP A 700 1.99 28.80 -9.65
C ASP A 700 1.28 27.55 -9.10
N LEU A 701 1.58 27.19 -7.83
CA LEU A 701 1.05 26.00 -7.15
C LEU A 701 0.09 26.42 -6.02
N HIS A 702 -1.20 26.46 -6.33
CA HIS A 702 -2.25 26.93 -5.42
C HIS A 702 -2.96 25.76 -4.72
N LEU A 703 -2.70 25.60 -3.42
CA LEU A 703 -3.33 24.59 -2.56
C LEU A 703 -4.65 25.08 -1.96
N THR A 704 -5.60 24.18 -1.71
CA THR A 704 -6.86 24.47 -1.00
C THR A 704 -6.62 24.67 0.50
N ASP A 705 -7.59 25.26 1.20
CA ASP A 705 -7.50 25.45 2.67
C ASP A 705 -7.58 24.14 3.47
N GLU A 706 -7.98 23.04 2.84
CA GLU A 706 -7.84 21.69 3.40
C GLU A 706 -6.40 21.19 3.22
N GLU A 707 -5.86 21.30 2.00
CA GLU A 707 -4.49 20.87 1.67
C GLU A 707 -3.42 21.59 2.51
N LYS A 708 -3.58 22.91 2.70
CA LYS A 708 -2.70 23.73 3.55
C LYS A 708 -2.62 23.21 5.00
N LYS A 709 -3.72 22.66 5.53
CA LYS A 709 -3.83 22.17 6.92
C LYS A 709 -3.38 20.73 7.07
N ALA A 710 -3.27 19.98 5.98
CA ALA A 710 -2.99 18.54 6.01
C ALA A 710 -1.52 18.19 6.21
N ILE A 711 -0.59 19.15 6.27
CA ILE A 711 0.84 18.85 6.40
C ILE A 711 1.18 18.25 7.78
N PRO A 712 1.89 17.10 7.85
CA PRO A 712 2.30 16.50 9.11
C PRO A 712 3.18 17.43 9.96
N ASN A 713 2.94 17.45 11.28
CA ASN A 713 3.67 18.31 12.22
C ASN A 713 5.20 18.07 12.22
N ASP A 714 5.68 16.88 11.85
CA ASP A 714 7.12 16.57 11.70
C ASP A 714 7.79 17.24 10.49
N ARG A 715 7.00 17.83 9.58
CA ARG A 715 7.46 18.44 8.31
C ARG A 715 6.99 19.87 8.12
N LYS A 716 6.08 20.32 9.00
CA LYS A 716 5.62 21.70 9.05
C LYS A 716 6.79 22.61 9.44
N LEU A 717 6.89 23.77 8.82
CA LEU A 717 7.75 24.86 9.28
C LEU A 717 7.11 25.55 10.50
N ALA A 718 7.88 26.43 11.16
CA ALA A 718 7.50 27.01 12.45
C ALA A 718 6.24 27.91 12.39
#